data_AF-A0A936IZG4-F1
#
_entry.id   AF-A0A936IZG4-F1
#
_cell.length_a   1.000
_cell.length_b   1.000
_cell.length_c   1.000
_cell.angle_alpha   90.00
_cell.angle_beta   90.00
_cell.angle_gamma   90.00
#
_symmetry.space_group_name_H-M   'P 1'
#
loop_
_entity.id
_entity.type
_entity.pdbx_description
1 polymer ?
#
loop_
_entity_poly.entity_id
_entity_poly.type
_entity_poly.pdbx_seq_one_letter_code
_entity_poly.pdbx_strand_id
1 'polypeptide(L)'
;MTSVTPGKEKDYSVRARLPLYFRSAAVILVGVIVVVIAIAFYRNTGSAEFRMKSLPASLSKDVVATVDAYERKEVDGDILRYYVKADKATTFSDQHQELEGVLIEVFNATGIGSEKITSQKAIYIPGDNKDFTAFFAGDVAIETRDALKVNTEQLKYERAAETATAEEFVKFERGGIKGTSIGASVNAGAKSITLAKDVSIEINADPADVARNSATKIKTGSAIYDQVSETIKMNGGVNIVSTEQSAAGRKTVEITSADGVVRLTKIEASTHDLLSAELFRDVGITVVETGSQTTKISSGYAKYDRLPDRFDLSENVNIVTAEGEQPTTIRANNAVYERTAGKLALNGGAEIVQGAEIVKGETINALLSKSGSLKSAVVRQNAYLKQTQPERILEISGNEVNAEFEANGQIKNASSVGGSTVKMSPTTAGQFTLLTLSAQRSIKAFFKSAGSLGEILTEGRTTIVLTAPNNGVDSADKKVVADTVKTEFAADGKNMKTASAVGSAELIVTPHTAGERNYLTTINAPRFDCEFFPTGNNVRSCIASVSARALRKPTVARPGVGDQIITADSLAAAFDQGSNDVSSMTAIGKAKFSELDRTASSGRFEYSASEGMLRLRGNDPTAWDSRARGKAKEIDWDTKNQRSELRGGVSTTYYSQTQTRGATPFSQSGKPVFITAANASIDHRSEVAVYKGNARAWQDDNYVRANTLTIKQVEGELFGEGAVQSLLYDTKPSADAKAAKSPVYVASDRIIYKRDGRLLRYESNVDIRQGSDRITGAIANIFLDESNEITRTDLEGSVIINQPGRKATGDFAQYIAADDKFVIRGNPARIDDAKAGATQGTEVTMFVKDNRVIGVGGSQRDPSGRLRSVYKVKTN
;
A
#
# COMPACT_ATOMS: atom_id res chain seq x y z
N MET A 1 -72.57 38.22 -19.78
CA MET A 1 -72.50 39.42 -20.65
C MET A 1 -71.07 39.95 -20.61
N THR A 2 -70.60 40.45 -21.77
CA THR A 2 -69.29 41.12 -22.08
C THR A 2 -68.00 40.29 -21.93
N SER A 3 -67.08 40.15 -22.89
CA SER A 3 -67.00 40.38 -24.35
C SER A 3 -65.55 40.09 -24.80
N VAL A 4 -65.39 39.30 -25.89
CA VAL A 4 -64.33 39.39 -26.96
C VAL A 4 -62.89 39.00 -26.54
N THR A 5 -62.15 38.02 -27.12
CA THR A 5 -62.10 37.36 -28.45
C THR A 5 -61.33 36.02 -28.33
N PRO A 6 -61.75 34.91 -28.96
CA PRO A 6 -60.83 33.84 -29.32
C PRO A 6 -60.75 33.72 -30.85
N GLY A 7 -59.66 34.25 -31.42
CA GLY A 7 -59.24 34.00 -32.79
C GLY A 7 -58.85 32.53 -32.95
N LYS A 8 -59.87 31.69 -33.14
CA LYS A 8 -59.77 30.36 -33.73
C LYS A 8 -59.56 30.52 -35.24
N GLU A 9 -58.31 30.62 -35.66
CA GLU A 9 -57.90 30.20 -37.00
C GLU A 9 -57.53 28.71 -36.85
N LYS A 10 -58.44 27.75 -37.04
CA LYS A 10 -58.81 27.21 -38.36
C LYS A 10 -57.66 26.91 -39.33
N ASP A 11 -56.39 26.94 -38.87
CA ASP A 11 -55.22 26.81 -39.75
C ASP A 11 -54.20 25.71 -39.40
N TYR A 12 -54.33 25.00 -38.26
CA TYR A 12 -53.39 23.89 -37.96
C TYR A 12 -53.98 22.48 -38.01
N SER A 13 -55.29 22.32 -38.21
CA SER A 13 -55.91 21.03 -38.54
C SER A 13 -55.55 20.51 -39.95
N VAL A 14 -54.93 21.37 -40.77
CA VAL A 14 -54.33 20.97 -42.06
C VAL A 14 -53.04 20.15 -41.83
N ARG A 15 -52.28 20.40 -40.74
CA ARG A 15 -51.06 19.64 -40.41
C ARG A 15 -51.32 18.21 -39.93
N ALA A 16 -52.51 17.93 -39.42
CA ALA A 16 -52.88 16.59 -38.91
C ALA A 16 -53.27 15.59 -40.01
N ARG A 17 -53.62 16.05 -41.23
CA ARG A 17 -53.95 15.17 -42.38
C ARG A 17 -52.84 15.12 -43.44
N LEU A 18 -51.77 15.92 -43.31
CA LEU A 18 -50.61 15.95 -44.22
C LEU A 18 -49.95 14.57 -44.47
N PRO A 19 -49.76 13.68 -43.48
CA PRO A 19 -49.13 12.38 -43.72
C PRO A 19 -49.99 11.45 -44.60
N LEU A 20 -51.31 11.59 -44.58
CA LEU A 20 -52.24 10.79 -45.39
C LEU A 20 -52.19 11.22 -46.86
N TYR A 21 -52.10 12.53 -47.13
CA TYR A 21 -51.92 13.07 -48.48
C TYR A 21 -50.53 12.75 -49.05
N PHE A 22 -49.46 12.77 -48.24
CA PHE A 22 -48.12 12.32 -48.67
C PHE A 22 -48.07 10.82 -48.98
N ARG A 23 -48.80 9.97 -48.24
CA ARG A 23 -48.95 8.54 -48.57
C ARG A 23 -49.70 8.31 -49.88
N SER A 24 -50.71 9.13 -50.16
CA SER A 24 -51.47 9.06 -51.41
C SER A 24 -50.62 9.52 -52.60
N ALA A 25 -49.88 10.62 -52.42
CA ALA A 25 -48.96 11.16 -53.42
C ALA A 25 -47.74 10.25 -53.65
N ALA A 26 -47.19 9.60 -52.62
CA ALA A 26 -46.08 8.65 -52.77
C ALA A 26 -46.51 7.38 -53.52
N VAL A 27 -47.72 6.87 -53.29
CA VAL A 27 -48.24 5.72 -54.04
C VAL A 27 -48.53 6.08 -55.50
N ILE A 28 -49.05 7.28 -55.77
CA ILE A 28 -49.21 7.80 -57.14
C ILE A 28 -47.84 8.02 -57.81
N LEU A 29 -46.84 8.52 -57.08
CA LEU A 29 -45.47 8.69 -57.59
C LEU A 29 -44.81 7.36 -57.89
N VAL A 30 -45.00 6.33 -57.04
CA VAL A 30 -44.54 4.96 -57.32
C VAL A 30 -45.26 4.39 -58.54
N GLY A 31 -46.58 4.61 -58.68
CA GLY A 31 -47.34 4.20 -59.86
C GLY A 31 -46.85 4.88 -61.15
N VAL A 32 -46.58 6.18 -61.11
CA VAL A 32 -46.05 6.94 -62.25
C VAL A 32 -44.60 6.56 -62.54
N ILE A 33 -43.76 6.29 -61.53
CA ILE A 33 -42.40 5.77 -61.72
C ILE A 33 -42.44 4.37 -62.34
N VAL A 34 -43.34 3.49 -61.90
CA VAL A 34 -43.53 2.16 -62.51
C VAL A 34 -44.02 2.28 -63.96
N VAL A 35 -44.93 3.22 -64.26
CA VAL A 35 -45.38 3.49 -65.64
C VAL A 35 -44.30 4.14 -66.50
N VAL A 36 -43.46 5.02 -65.94
CA VAL A 36 -42.30 5.63 -66.65
C VAL A 36 -41.21 4.60 -66.86
N ILE A 37 -40.94 3.69 -65.90
CA ILE A 37 -40.03 2.56 -66.07
C ILE A 37 -40.61 1.60 -67.10
N ALA A 38 -41.91 1.30 -67.09
CA ALA A 38 -42.56 0.46 -68.10
C ALA A 38 -42.53 1.11 -69.49
N ILE A 39 -42.77 2.42 -69.61
CA ILE A 39 -42.68 3.17 -70.87
C ILE A 39 -41.22 3.31 -71.33
N ALA A 40 -40.23 3.44 -70.43
CA ALA A 40 -38.81 3.42 -70.77
C ALA A 40 -38.35 2.02 -71.22
N PHE A 41 -38.84 0.97 -70.56
CA PHE A 41 -38.61 -0.42 -70.93
C PHE A 41 -39.30 -0.76 -72.27
N TYR A 42 -40.46 -0.16 -72.56
CA TYR A 42 -41.22 -0.38 -73.80
C TYR A 42 -40.82 0.55 -74.96
N ARG A 43 -40.26 1.74 -74.69
CA ARG A 43 -39.71 2.64 -75.73
C ARG A 43 -38.27 2.32 -76.10
N ASN A 44 -37.54 1.59 -75.27
CA ASN A 44 -36.17 1.14 -75.57
C ASN A 44 -36.10 -0.25 -76.21
N THR A 45 -37.24 -0.88 -76.53
CA THR A 45 -37.31 -2.10 -77.35
C THR A 45 -37.41 -1.81 -78.86
N GLY A 46 -37.34 -0.55 -79.27
CA GLY A 46 -37.18 -0.16 -80.68
C GLY A 46 -35.70 0.06 -81.00
N SER A 47 -35.01 -1.01 -81.42
CA SER A 47 -33.74 -1.03 -82.17
C SER A 47 -32.93 0.27 -82.11
N ALA A 48 -32.34 0.57 -80.95
CA ALA A 48 -31.12 1.36 -80.95
C ALA A 48 -30.12 0.58 -81.80
N GLU A 49 -29.58 1.23 -82.82
CA GLU A 49 -28.53 0.66 -83.64
C GLU A 49 -27.45 0.12 -82.70
N PHE A 50 -27.23 -1.19 -82.74
CA PHE A 50 -26.31 -1.88 -81.88
C PHE A 50 -24.92 -1.27 -82.03
N ARG A 51 -24.42 -0.60 -80.99
CA ARG A 51 -23.07 0.01 -80.97
C ARG A 51 -22.27 -0.58 -79.82
N MET A 52 -21.41 -1.52 -80.15
CA MET A 52 -20.39 -2.02 -79.24
C MET A 52 -19.39 -0.91 -78.93
N LYS A 53 -19.08 -0.72 -77.64
CA LYS A 53 -18.12 0.30 -77.19
C LYS A 53 -16.66 -0.01 -77.58
N SER A 54 -16.36 -1.27 -77.86
CA SER A 54 -14.98 -1.78 -78.03
C SER A 54 -14.67 -2.33 -79.43
N LEU A 55 -15.36 -1.87 -80.48
CA LEU A 55 -15.10 -2.33 -81.85
C LEU A 55 -13.76 -1.82 -82.41
N PRO A 56 -13.04 -2.63 -83.21
CA PRO A 56 -11.94 -2.15 -84.04
C PRO A 56 -12.45 -1.07 -85.02
N ALA A 57 -11.72 0.04 -85.15
CA ALA A 57 -12.16 1.21 -85.92
C ALA A 57 -12.16 1.03 -87.46
N SER A 58 -11.90 -0.18 -87.99
CA SER A 58 -11.63 -0.40 -89.42
C SER A 58 -12.08 -1.77 -89.96
N LEU A 59 -13.28 -2.24 -89.60
CA LEU A 59 -13.86 -3.44 -90.21
C LEU A 59 -14.46 -3.13 -91.59
N SER A 60 -14.32 -4.08 -92.54
CA SER A 60 -14.90 -3.98 -93.89
C SER A 60 -16.43 -3.93 -93.86
N LYS A 61 -17.06 -3.35 -94.87
CA LYS A 61 -18.52 -3.37 -95.06
C LYS A 61 -18.96 -4.24 -96.24
N ASP A 62 -18.00 -4.79 -96.97
CA ASP A 62 -18.26 -5.57 -98.18
C ASP A 62 -18.57 -7.03 -97.83
N VAL A 63 -19.84 -7.41 -97.95
CA VAL A 63 -20.33 -8.77 -97.68
C VAL A 63 -19.90 -9.72 -98.79
N VAL A 64 -19.25 -10.83 -98.42
CA VAL A 64 -18.81 -11.90 -99.32
C VAL A 64 -19.73 -13.11 -99.27
N ALA A 65 -20.32 -13.43 -98.11
CA ALA A 65 -21.23 -14.56 -97.96
C ALA A 65 -22.23 -14.35 -96.82
N THR A 66 -23.44 -14.89 -96.96
CA THR A 66 -24.43 -15.01 -95.88
C THR A 66 -24.92 -16.44 -95.81
N VAL A 67 -24.94 -17.03 -94.61
CA VAL A 67 -25.31 -18.43 -94.37
C VAL A 67 -26.31 -18.48 -93.21
N ASP A 68 -27.47 -19.08 -93.44
CA ASP A 68 -28.45 -19.41 -92.39
C ASP A 68 -28.09 -20.76 -91.75
N ALA A 69 -28.41 -20.92 -90.46
CA ALA A 69 -28.05 -22.10 -89.65
C ALA A 69 -26.55 -22.46 -89.73
N TYR A 70 -25.71 -21.46 -89.49
CA TYR A 70 -24.26 -21.56 -89.59
C TYR A 70 -23.67 -22.46 -88.50
N GLU A 71 -22.80 -23.39 -88.89
CA GLU A 71 -22.01 -24.21 -87.98
C GLU A 71 -20.57 -24.35 -88.48
N ARG A 72 -19.58 -24.19 -87.59
CA ARG A 72 -18.15 -24.37 -87.86
C ARG A 72 -17.47 -25.10 -86.72
N LYS A 73 -16.66 -26.10 -87.06
CA LYS A 73 -15.75 -26.79 -86.13
C LYS A 73 -14.31 -26.48 -86.52
N GLU A 74 -13.52 -25.99 -85.59
CA GLU A 74 -12.09 -25.80 -85.78
C GLU A 74 -11.31 -26.88 -85.05
N VAL A 75 -10.48 -27.63 -85.77
CA VAL A 75 -9.73 -28.78 -85.24
C VAL A 75 -8.22 -28.58 -85.40
N ASP A 76 -7.47 -29.16 -84.48
CA ASP A 76 -6.01 -29.20 -84.51
C ASP A 76 -5.53 -30.65 -84.31
N GLY A 77 -5.19 -31.32 -85.41
CA GLY A 77 -5.16 -32.78 -85.45
C GLY A 77 -6.55 -33.34 -85.13
N ASP A 78 -6.64 -34.20 -84.12
CA ASP A 78 -7.90 -34.79 -83.64
C ASP A 78 -8.55 -33.99 -82.48
N ILE A 79 -7.94 -32.87 -82.07
CA ILE A 79 -8.42 -32.06 -80.94
C ILE A 79 -9.34 -30.95 -81.45
N LEU A 80 -10.60 -30.97 -81.04
CA LEU A 80 -11.54 -29.87 -81.27
C LEU A 80 -11.08 -28.65 -80.44
N ARG A 81 -10.84 -27.52 -81.11
CA ARG A 81 -10.36 -26.28 -80.48
C ARG A 81 -11.50 -25.33 -80.16
N TYR A 82 -12.42 -25.15 -81.09
CA TYR A 82 -13.66 -24.41 -80.86
C TYR A 82 -14.76 -24.81 -81.86
N TYR A 83 -15.99 -24.58 -81.45
CA TYR A 83 -17.21 -24.79 -82.23
C TYR A 83 -18.02 -23.51 -82.24
N VAL A 84 -18.41 -23.04 -83.42
CA VAL A 84 -19.27 -21.86 -83.60
C VAL A 84 -20.58 -22.32 -84.22
N LYS A 85 -21.69 -21.91 -83.62
CA LYS A 85 -23.05 -22.10 -84.13
C LYS A 85 -23.78 -20.75 -84.11
N ALA A 86 -24.49 -20.41 -85.17
CA ALA A 86 -25.29 -19.20 -85.26
C ALA A 86 -26.54 -19.45 -86.11
N ASP A 87 -27.63 -18.77 -85.80
CA ASP A 87 -28.84 -18.78 -86.63
C ASP A 87 -28.56 -18.17 -88.01
N LYS A 88 -27.65 -17.19 -88.08
CA LYS A 88 -27.18 -16.57 -89.32
C LYS A 88 -25.76 -16.05 -89.18
N ALA A 89 -24.95 -16.19 -90.23
CA ALA A 89 -23.59 -15.67 -90.32
C ALA A 89 -23.38 -14.89 -91.62
N THR A 90 -22.92 -13.64 -91.52
CA THR A 90 -22.54 -12.78 -92.64
C THR A 90 -21.02 -12.58 -92.62
N THR A 91 -20.31 -13.06 -93.64
CA THR A 91 -18.85 -12.97 -93.79
C THR A 91 -18.49 -11.81 -94.72
N PHE A 92 -17.46 -11.04 -94.36
CA PHE A 92 -17.01 -9.85 -95.09
C PHE A 92 -15.64 -10.04 -95.77
N SER A 93 -15.22 -9.07 -96.59
CA SER A 93 -14.00 -9.16 -97.43
C SER A 93 -12.68 -9.24 -96.64
N ASP A 94 -12.67 -8.78 -95.41
CA ASP A 94 -11.55 -8.88 -94.43
C ASP A 94 -11.68 -10.11 -93.51
N GLN A 95 -12.57 -11.05 -93.86
CA GLN A 95 -12.81 -12.33 -93.18
C GLN A 95 -13.46 -12.26 -91.80
N HIS A 96 -13.84 -11.07 -91.31
CA HIS A 96 -14.68 -11.02 -90.11
C HIS A 96 -16.09 -11.53 -90.41
N GLN A 97 -16.79 -11.99 -89.37
CA GLN A 97 -18.16 -12.49 -89.46
C GLN A 97 -19.05 -11.78 -88.46
N GLU A 98 -20.21 -11.32 -88.92
CA GLU A 98 -21.33 -10.93 -88.08
C GLU A 98 -22.26 -12.13 -87.89
N LEU A 99 -22.52 -12.50 -86.65
CA LEU A 99 -23.27 -13.69 -86.25
C LEU A 99 -24.53 -13.28 -85.48
N GLU A 100 -25.67 -13.91 -85.76
CA GLU A 100 -26.95 -13.75 -85.06
C GLU A 100 -27.34 -15.07 -84.37
N GLY A 101 -27.86 -15.03 -83.14
CA GLY A 101 -28.26 -16.23 -82.37
C GLY A 101 -27.08 -17.16 -82.07
N VAL A 102 -26.05 -16.64 -81.40
CA VAL A 102 -24.70 -17.22 -81.38
C VAL A 102 -24.49 -18.15 -80.20
N LEU A 103 -23.83 -19.28 -80.44
CA LEU A 103 -23.18 -20.17 -79.48
C LEU A 103 -21.74 -20.41 -79.93
N ILE A 104 -20.77 -20.05 -79.10
CA ILE A 104 -19.36 -20.43 -79.28
C ILE A 104 -18.93 -21.33 -78.12
N GLU A 105 -18.48 -22.54 -78.42
CA GLU A 105 -17.80 -23.40 -77.46
C GLU A 105 -16.29 -23.40 -77.71
N VAL A 106 -15.49 -23.03 -76.71
CA VAL A 106 -14.02 -23.02 -76.79
C VAL A 106 -13.47 -24.11 -75.89
N PHE A 107 -12.67 -25.03 -76.44
CA PHE A 107 -12.14 -26.17 -75.71
C PHE A 107 -10.72 -25.90 -75.21
N ASN A 108 -10.36 -26.56 -74.11
CA ASN A 108 -9.02 -26.49 -73.56
C ASN A 108 -7.96 -27.12 -74.49
N ALA A 109 -6.70 -27.06 -74.05
CA ALA A 109 -5.58 -27.62 -74.82
C ALA A 109 -5.72 -29.12 -75.14
N THR A 110 -6.44 -29.89 -74.31
CA THR A 110 -6.67 -31.34 -74.47
C THR A 110 -7.96 -31.70 -75.21
N GLY A 111 -8.79 -30.71 -75.56
CA GLY A 111 -10.13 -30.93 -76.14
C GLY A 111 -11.20 -31.40 -75.15
N ILE A 112 -10.91 -31.40 -73.84
CA ILE A 112 -11.80 -31.90 -72.79
C ILE A 112 -12.27 -30.75 -71.91
N GLY A 113 -13.59 -30.49 -71.91
CA GLY A 113 -14.18 -29.35 -71.21
C GLY A 113 -14.08 -28.06 -72.04
N SER A 114 -15.14 -27.27 -72.01
CA SER A 114 -15.27 -26.06 -72.84
C SER A 114 -15.83 -24.87 -72.07
N GLU A 115 -15.44 -23.66 -72.48
CA GLU A 115 -16.22 -22.45 -72.25
C GLU A 115 -17.36 -22.41 -73.26
N LYS A 116 -18.57 -22.10 -72.81
CA LYS A 116 -19.73 -21.86 -73.68
C LYS A 116 -20.12 -20.40 -73.60
N ILE A 117 -20.20 -19.72 -74.73
CA ILE A 117 -20.57 -18.31 -74.83
C ILE A 117 -21.79 -18.20 -75.74
N THR A 118 -22.88 -17.64 -75.23
CA THR A 118 -24.12 -17.39 -75.98
C THR A 118 -24.46 -15.90 -76.02
N SER A 119 -25.06 -15.43 -77.12
CA SER A 119 -25.51 -14.04 -77.27
C SER A 119 -26.50 -13.87 -78.41
N GLN A 120 -27.24 -12.75 -78.44
CA GLN A 120 -28.07 -12.39 -79.59
C GLN A 120 -27.25 -12.06 -80.84
N LYS A 121 -26.11 -11.37 -80.68
CA LYS A 121 -25.21 -10.99 -81.79
C LYS A 121 -23.74 -11.13 -81.41
N ALA A 122 -22.89 -11.51 -82.37
CA ALA A 122 -21.45 -11.45 -82.19
C ALA A 122 -20.71 -11.02 -83.45
N ILE A 123 -19.58 -10.33 -83.29
CA ILE A 123 -18.60 -10.10 -84.36
C ILE A 123 -17.40 -10.97 -84.10
N TYR A 124 -17.16 -11.94 -84.97
CA TYR A 124 -16.03 -12.86 -84.92
C TYR A 124 -14.92 -12.36 -85.86
N ILE A 125 -13.71 -12.22 -85.34
CA ILE A 125 -12.51 -11.82 -86.10
C ILE A 125 -11.49 -12.94 -85.97
N PRO A 126 -11.17 -13.66 -87.07
CA PRO A 126 -10.13 -14.70 -87.05
C PRO A 126 -8.75 -14.08 -86.82
N GLY A 127 -7.88 -14.80 -86.12
CA GLY A 127 -6.47 -14.45 -85.92
C GLY A 127 -5.54 -15.60 -86.33
N ASP A 128 -4.23 -15.36 -86.17
CA ASP A 128 -3.21 -16.37 -86.42
C ASP A 128 -3.34 -17.57 -85.47
N ASN A 129 -2.69 -18.70 -85.79
CA ASN A 129 -2.64 -19.90 -84.92
C ASN A 129 -4.01 -20.45 -84.48
N LYS A 130 -5.04 -20.27 -85.31
CA LYS A 130 -6.42 -20.65 -85.00
C LYS A 130 -6.96 -19.93 -83.76
N ASP A 131 -6.47 -18.74 -83.47
CA ASP A 131 -7.05 -17.84 -82.49
C ASP A 131 -8.15 -16.98 -83.08
N PHE A 132 -8.93 -16.34 -82.23
CA PHE A 132 -9.92 -15.35 -82.63
C PHE A 132 -10.17 -14.34 -81.52
N THR A 133 -10.66 -13.18 -81.94
CA THR A 133 -11.32 -12.21 -81.06
C THR A 133 -12.79 -12.18 -81.42
N ALA A 134 -13.68 -12.33 -80.45
CA ALA A 134 -15.11 -12.22 -80.65
C ALA A 134 -15.70 -11.13 -79.75
N PHE A 135 -16.55 -10.29 -80.30
CA PHE A 135 -17.28 -9.27 -79.56
C PHE A 135 -18.76 -9.62 -79.56
N PHE A 136 -19.33 -9.92 -78.40
CA PHE A 136 -20.70 -10.38 -78.22
C PHE A 136 -21.59 -9.28 -77.65
N ALA A 137 -22.88 -9.33 -77.97
CA ALA A 137 -23.87 -8.47 -77.35
C ALA A 137 -25.30 -8.99 -77.38
N GLY A 138 -26.10 -8.43 -76.46
CA GLY A 138 -27.48 -8.79 -76.21
C GLY A 138 -27.57 -10.11 -75.47
N ASP A 139 -28.01 -10.07 -74.22
CA ASP A 139 -28.16 -11.23 -73.34
C ASP A 139 -26.94 -12.18 -73.35
N VAL A 140 -25.73 -11.62 -73.23
CA VAL A 140 -24.50 -12.41 -73.28
C VAL A 140 -24.36 -13.25 -72.02
N ALA A 141 -24.18 -14.55 -72.18
CA ALA A 141 -23.89 -15.48 -71.10
C ALA A 141 -22.65 -16.32 -71.43
N ILE A 142 -21.72 -16.41 -70.49
CA ILE A 142 -20.56 -17.31 -70.55
C ILE A 142 -20.62 -18.31 -69.40
N GLU A 143 -20.45 -19.58 -69.70
CA GLU A 143 -20.25 -20.66 -68.74
C GLU A 143 -18.86 -21.27 -69.00
N THR A 144 -17.95 -21.10 -68.05
CA THR A 144 -16.59 -21.66 -68.17
C THR A 144 -16.57 -23.16 -67.90
N ARG A 145 -15.50 -23.84 -68.32
CA ARG A 145 -15.27 -25.27 -68.07
C ARG A 145 -15.24 -25.63 -66.56
N ASP A 146 -15.00 -24.66 -65.69
CA ASP A 146 -14.99 -24.79 -64.23
C ASP A 146 -16.30 -24.27 -63.57
N ALA A 147 -17.39 -24.21 -64.35
CA ALA A 147 -18.74 -23.86 -63.90
C ALA A 147 -18.92 -22.42 -63.36
N LEU A 148 -18.02 -21.49 -63.66
CA LEU A 148 -18.27 -20.06 -63.50
C LEU A 148 -19.24 -19.59 -64.59
N LYS A 149 -20.39 -19.06 -64.19
CA LYS A 149 -21.39 -18.43 -65.05
C LYS A 149 -21.28 -16.91 -64.95
N VAL A 150 -21.27 -16.20 -66.07
CA VAL A 150 -21.25 -14.74 -66.11
C VAL A 150 -22.24 -14.22 -67.15
N ASN A 151 -23.10 -13.29 -66.75
CA ASN A 151 -24.11 -12.66 -67.60
C ASN A 151 -23.83 -11.16 -67.71
N THR A 152 -23.89 -10.61 -68.92
CA THR A 152 -23.67 -9.19 -69.22
C THR A 152 -24.35 -8.78 -70.54
N GLU A 153 -24.35 -7.49 -70.86
CA GLU A 153 -24.92 -6.98 -72.11
C GLU A 153 -23.92 -7.01 -73.27
N GLN A 154 -22.63 -6.83 -72.99
CA GLN A 154 -21.55 -6.82 -73.98
C GLN A 154 -20.30 -7.50 -73.44
N LEU A 155 -19.60 -8.26 -74.28
CA LEU A 155 -18.41 -9.02 -73.91
C LEU A 155 -17.40 -9.07 -75.05
N LYS A 156 -16.12 -8.81 -74.77
CA LYS A 156 -15.00 -9.13 -75.66
C LYS A 156 -14.34 -10.42 -75.20
N TYR A 157 -14.21 -11.41 -76.08
CA TYR A 157 -13.47 -12.64 -75.82
C TYR A 157 -12.22 -12.71 -76.70
N GLU A 158 -11.09 -13.02 -76.07
CA GLU A 158 -9.80 -13.21 -76.74
C GLU A 158 -9.32 -14.64 -76.46
N ARG A 159 -9.38 -15.49 -77.49
CA ARG A 159 -9.03 -16.92 -77.34
C ARG A 159 -7.59 -17.12 -76.91
N ALA A 160 -6.64 -16.40 -77.52
CA ALA A 160 -5.22 -16.51 -77.22
C ALA A 160 -4.89 -16.26 -75.73
N ALA A 161 -5.64 -15.36 -75.10
CA ALA A 161 -5.48 -15.01 -73.68
C ALA A 161 -6.44 -15.80 -72.76
N GLU A 162 -7.32 -16.64 -73.32
CA GLU A 162 -8.46 -17.27 -72.64
C GLU A 162 -9.25 -16.28 -71.76
N THR A 163 -9.40 -15.04 -72.24
CA THR A 163 -9.93 -13.93 -71.44
C THR A 163 -11.22 -13.38 -72.02
N ALA A 164 -12.24 -13.21 -71.17
CA ALA A 164 -13.51 -12.59 -71.49
C ALA A 164 -13.68 -11.29 -70.67
N THR A 165 -13.73 -10.14 -71.32
CA THR A 165 -13.80 -8.82 -70.69
C THR A 165 -15.13 -8.13 -70.99
N ALA A 166 -15.80 -7.69 -69.92
CA ALA A 166 -17.01 -6.89 -69.96
C ALA A 166 -16.74 -5.55 -69.28
N GLU A 167 -17.22 -4.45 -69.85
CA GLU A 167 -17.05 -3.09 -69.28
C GLU A 167 -18.29 -2.59 -68.54
N GLU A 168 -19.44 -3.24 -68.75
CA GLU A 168 -20.73 -2.82 -68.19
C GLU A 168 -21.13 -3.67 -66.99
N PHE A 169 -22.41 -3.64 -66.63
CA PHE A 169 -22.92 -4.43 -65.52
C PHE A 169 -22.75 -5.93 -65.76
N VAL A 170 -22.23 -6.63 -64.76
CA VAL A 170 -21.95 -8.06 -64.78
C VAL A 170 -22.64 -8.72 -63.59
N LYS A 171 -23.26 -9.88 -63.84
CA LYS A 171 -23.68 -10.84 -62.81
C LYS A 171 -22.83 -12.09 -62.97
N PHE A 172 -22.33 -12.65 -61.88
CA PHE A 172 -21.62 -13.93 -61.91
C PHE A 172 -22.12 -14.89 -60.83
N GLU A 173 -21.93 -16.18 -61.07
CA GLU A 173 -22.25 -17.25 -60.13
C GLU A 173 -21.30 -18.43 -60.29
N ARG A 174 -20.79 -18.96 -59.18
CA ARG A 174 -19.97 -20.17 -59.09
C ARG A 174 -20.10 -20.81 -57.71
N GLY A 175 -20.54 -22.07 -57.64
CA GLY A 175 -20.45 -22.88 -56.43
C GLY A 175 -20.98 -22.20 -55.15
N GLY A 176 -22.20 -21.65 -55.18
CA GLY A 176 -22.82 -20.97 -54.04
C GLY A 176 -22.35 -19.52 -53.80
N ILE A 177 -21.38 -19.05 -54.61
CA ILE A 177 -20.89 -17.68 -54.61
C ILE A 177 -21.54 -16.98 -55.80
N LYS A 178 -22.26 -15.89 -55.54
CA LYS A 178 -22.87 -15.05 -56.59
C LYS A 178 -22.52 -13.59 -56.35
N GLY A 179 -22.47 -12.80 -57.40
CA GLY A 179 -22.15 -11.39 -57.23
C GLY A 179 -22.41 -10.53 -58.45
N THR A 180 -22.16 -9.25 -58.27
CA THR A 180 -22.33 -8.21 -59.28
C THR A 180 -21.15 -7.25 -59.29
N SER A 181 -20.83 -6.69 -60.45
CA SER A 181 -19.87 -5.58 -60.60
C SER A 181 -20.23 -4.71 -61.80
N ILE A 182 -19.63 -3.52 -61.85
CA ILE A 182 -19.48 -2.73 -63.08
C ILE A 182 -18.09 -3.06 -63.62
N GLY A 183 -18.06 -3.76 -64.75
CA GLY A 183 -16.86 -4.29 -65.38
C GLY A 183 -16.37 -5.59 -64.73
N ALA A 184 -15.96 -6.55 -65.57
CA ALA A 184 -15.28 -7.77 -65.14
C ALA A 184 -14.35 -8.32 -66.22
N SER A 185 -13.32 -9.05 -65.82
CA SER A 185 -12.46 -9.82 -66.71
C SER A 185 -12.33 -11.25 -66.17
N VAL A 186 -12.83 -12.21 -66.95
CA VAL A 186 -12.77 -13.65 -66.65
C VAL A 186 -11.58 -14.22 -67.39
N ASN A 187 -10.66 -14.89 -66.69
CA ASN A 187 -9.59 -15.64 -67.30
C ASN A 187 -9.79 -17.13 -67.01
N ALA A 188 -10.17 -17.89 -68.03
CA ALA A 188 -10.49 -19.31 -67.87
C ALA A 188 -9.24 -20.15 -67.54
N GLY A 189 -8.12 -19.89 -68.22
CA GLY A 189 -6.86 -20.60 -67.99
C GLY A 189 -6.29 -20.39 -66.58
N ALA A 190 -6.39 -19.18 -66.05
CA ALA A 190 -5.97 -18.82 -64.69
C ALA A 190 -7.05 -19.10 -63.63
N LYS A 191 -8.25 -19.55 -64.02
CA LYS A 191 -9.40 -19.83 -63.13
C LYS A 191 -9.77 -18.65 -62.22
N SER A 192 -9.71 -17.43 -62.76
CA SER A 192 -9.93 -16.21 -61.98
C SER A 192 -10.95 -15.27 -62.63
N ILE A 193 -11.61 -14.47 -61.80
CA ILE A 193 -12.45 -13.35 -62.23
C ILE A 193 -12.01 -12.08 -61.49
N THR A 194 -11.69 -11.04 -62.26
CA THR A 194 -11.42 -9.69 -61.77
C THR A 194 -12.68 -8.85 -61.92
N LEU A 195 -13.12 -8.19 -60.86
CA LEU A 195 -14.32 -7.36 -60.77
C LEU A 195 -13.88 -5.91 -60.56
N ALA A 196 -14.22 -5.01 -61.47
CA ALA A 196 -13.55 -3.72 -61.58
C ALA A 196 -14.08 -2.64 -60.64
N LYS A 197 -15.42 -2.50 -60.52
CA LYS A 197 -16.05 -1.44 -59.73
C LYS A 197 -17.37 -1.90 -59.08
N ASP A 198 -17.72 -1.28 -57.93
CA ASP A 198 -19.01 -1.42 -57.25
C ASP A 198 -19.39 -2.88 -57.01
N VAL A 199 -18.44 -3.62 -56.42
CA VAL A 199 -18.51 -5.06 -56.27
C VAL A 199 -19.40 -5.44 -55.09
N SER A 200 -20.33 -6.37 -55.32
CA SER A 200 -21.14 -7.00 -54.29
C SER A 200 -21.09 -8.52 -54.47
N ILE A 201 -20.71 -9.26 -53.44
CA ILE A 201 -20.61 -10.73 -53.46
C ILE A 201 -21.44 -11.29 -52.32
N GLU A 202 -22.21 -12.34 -52.59
CA GLU A 202 -22.92 -13.13 -51.60
C GLU A 202 -22.40 -14.58 -51.64
N ILE A 203 -22.00 -15.09 -50.49
CA ILE A 203 -21.55 -16.46 -50.27
C ILE A 203 -22.57 -17.08 -49.32
N ASN A 204 -23.27 -18.12 -49.78
CA ASN A 204 -24.23 -18.83 -48.95
C ASN A 204 -23.79 -20.28 -48.78
N ALA A 205 -23.80 -20.76 -47.54
CA ALA A 205 -23.75 -22.19 -47.26
C ALA A 205 -25.09 -22.85 -47.66
N ASP A 206 -25.10 -24.17 -47.87
CA ASP A 206 -26.32 -24.92 -48.22
C ASP A 206 -27.39 -24.74 -47.12
N PRO A 207 -28.61 -24.26 -47.45
CA PRO A 207 -29.70 -24.13 -46.48
C PRO A 207 -30.14 -25.46 -45.84
N ALA A 208 -29.81 -26.62 -46.42
CA ALA A 208 -30.16 -27.93 -45.90
C ALA A 208 -29.27 -28.37 -44.71
N ASP A 209 -28.09 -27.77 -44.54
CA ASP A 209 -27.22 -28.04 -43.39
C ASP A 209 -27.61 -27.14 -42.20
N VAL A 210 -28.56 -27.61 -41.40
CA VAL A 210 -29.10 -26.93 -40.22
C VAL A 210 -28.01 -26.63 -39.16
N ALA A 211 -26.85 -27.28 -39.23
CA ALA A 211 -25.73 -27.01 -38.33
C ALA A 211 -24.88 -25.80 -38.75
N ARG A 212 -24.98 -25.32 -40.01
CA ARG A 212 -24.09 -24.30 -40.60
C ARG A 212 -24.81 -23.29 -41.48
N ASN A 213 -26.08 -23.00 -41.23
CA ASN A 213 -26.80 -21.95 -41.95
C ASN A 213 -26.10 -20.60 -41.76
N SER A 214 -25.32 -20.23 -42.77
CA SER A 214 -24.48 -19.05 -42.75
C SER A 214 -24.44 -18.38 -44.11
N ALA A 215 -24.39 -17.06 -44.05
CA ALA A 215 -24.39 -16.21 -45.23
C ALA A 215 -23.40 -15.08 -44.99
N THR A 216 -22.52 -14.87 -45.96
CA THR A 216 -21.53 -13.79 -45.97
C THR A 216 -21.79 -12.88 -47.15
N LYS A 217 -21.99 -11.59 -46.88
CA LYS A 217 -22.10 -10.55 -47.91
C LYS A 217 -20.86 -9.68 -47.88
N ILE A 218 -20.31 -9.36 -49.05
CA ILE A 218 -19.12 -8.54 -49.22
C ILE A 218 -19.47 -7.39 -50.15
N LYS A 219 -19.10 -6.17 -49.77
CA LYS A 219 -19.11 -4.98 -50.63
C LYS A 219 -17.70 -4.38 -50.66
N THR A 220 -17.23 -4.00 -51.84
CA THR A 220 -15.90 -3.39 -52.01
C THR A 220 -15.83 -2.63 -53.33
N GLY A 221 -14.81 -1.78 -53.49
CA GLY A 221 -14.53 -1.04 -54.72
C GLY A 221 -14.19 -1.98 -55.86
N SER A 222 -13.23 -2.89 -55.67
CA SER A 222 -12.81 -3.89 -56.67
C SER A 222 -12.44 -5.21 -56.00
N ALA A 223 -12.51 -6.33 -56.74
CA ALA A 223 -12.13 -7.62 -56.21
C ALA A 223 -11.55 -8.57 -57.25
N ILE A 224 -10.73 -9.53 -56.81
CA ILE A 224 -10.25 -10.65 -57.63
C ILE A 224 -10.61 -11.94 -56.89
N TYR A 225 -11.41 -12.78 -57.52
CA TYR A 225 -11.66 -14.14 -57.04
C TYR A 225 -10.78 -15.13 -57.80
N ASP A 226 -9.79 -15.68 -57.11
CA ASP A 226 -8.88 -16.73 -57.55
C ASP A 226 -9.38 -18.08 -57.02
N GLN A 227 -9.76 -18.97 -57.94
CA GLN A 227 -10.30 -20.29 -57.59
C GLN A 227 -9.23 -21.26 -57.10
N VAL A 228 -8.00 -21.20 -57.63
CA VAL A 228 -6.94 -22.15 -57.29
C VAL A 228 -6.58 -22.04 -55.81
N SER A 229 -6.57 -20.81 -55.30
CA SER A 229 -6.29 -20.51 -53.89
C SER A 229 -7.55 -20.37 -53.02
N GLU A 230 -8.75 -20.43 -53.63
CA GLU A 230 -10.04 -20.11 -53.01
C GLU A 230 -10.01 -18.81 -52.20
N THR A 231 -9.49 -17.75 -52.83
CA THR A 231 -9.35 -16.42 -52.20
C THR A 231 -10.06 -15.31 -52.97
N ILE A 232 -10.67 -14.38 -52.22
CA ILE A 232 -11.21 -13.13 -52.74
C ILE A 232 -10.35 -11.99 -52.20
N LYS A 233 -9.53 -11.39 -53.06
CA LYS A 233 -8.78 -10.17 -52.74
C LYS A 233 -9.67 -8.97 -53.01
N MET A 234 -9.79 -8.06 -52.06
CA MET A 234 -10.68 -6.91 -52.09
C MET A 234 -9.87 -5.63 -51.92
N ASN A 235 -10.17 -4.61 -52.72
CA ASN A 235 -9.49 -3.33 -52.66
C ASN A 235 -10.47 -2.16 -52.69
N GLY A 236 -10.28 -1.26 -51.71
CA GLY A 236 -11.09 -0.06 -51.53
C GLY A 236 -12.40 -0.31 -50.78
N GLY A 237 -12.51 0.21 -49.56
CA GLY A 237 -13.77 0.29 -48.81
C GLY A 237 -14.47 -1.06 -48.63
N VAL A 238 -13.79 -2.00 -47.97
CA VAL A 238 -14.32 -3.34 -47.70
C VAL A 238 -15.38 -3.28 -46.60
N ASN A 239 -16.54 -3.89 -46.85
CA ASN A 239 -17.56 -4.17 -45.85
C ASN A 239 -17.98 -5.64 -45.99
N ILE A 240 -17.80 -6.43 -44.92
CA ILE A 240 -18.18 -7.84 -44.87
C ILE A 240 -19.20 -8.02 -43.76
N VAL A 241 -20.35 -8.60 -44.07
CA VAL A 241 -21.35 -8.99 -43.09
C VAL A 241 -21.51 -10.50 -43.16
N SER A 242 -20.97 -11.20 -42.16
CA SER A 242 -21.14 -12.64 -42.00
C SER A 242 -22.19 -12.92 -40.92
N THR A 243 -23.15 -13.78 -41.24
CA THR A 243 -24.24 -14.17 -40.34
C THR A 243 -24.25 -15.67 -40.20
N GLU A 244 -24.42 -16.15 -38.97
CA GLU A 244 -24.50 -17.56 -38.64
C GLU A 244 -25.73 -17.81 -37.78
N GLN A 245 -26.51 -18.83 -38.12
CA GLN A 245 -27.65 -19.29 -37.35
C GLN A 245 -27.36 -20.70 -36.84
N SER A 246 -27.44 -20.87 -35.52
CA SER A 246 -27.30 -22.17 -34.86
C SER A 246 -28.41 -22.38 -33.84
N ALA A 247 -28.43 -23.57 -33.21
CA ALA A 247 -29.30 -23.84 -32.06
C ALA A 247 -29.04 -22.89 -30.87
N ALA A 248 -27.83 -22.33 -30.75
CA ALA A 248 -27.47 -21.37 -29.70
C ALA A 248 -27.97 -19.94 -29.99
N GLY A 249 -28.48 -19.70 -31.20
CA GLY A 249 -29.00 -18.40 -31.64
C GLY A 249 -28.26 -17.86 -32.87
N ARG A 250 -28.49 -16.58 -33.15
CA ARG A 250 -27.89 -15.85 -34.27
C ARG A 250 -26.61 -15.16 -33.84
N LYS A 251 -25.56 -15.27 -34.65
CA LYS A 251 -24.32 -14.50 -34.59
C LYS A 251 -24.16 -13.68 -35.85
N THR A 252 -23.64 -12.46 -35.74
CA THR A 252 -23.36 -11.57 -36.85
C THR A 252 -22.00 -10.91 -36.61
N VAL A 253 -21.12 -11.01 -37.60
CA VAL A 253 -19.79 -10.39 -37.63
C VAL A 253 -19.80 -9.39 -38.78
N GLU A 254 -19.75 -8.11 -38.44
CA GLU A 254 -19.65 -7.02 -39.40
C GLU A 254 -18.23 -6.46 -39.38
N ILE A 255 -17.60 -6.40 -40.55
CA ILE A 255 -16.19 -6.04 -40.73
C ILE A 255 -16.11 -4.88 -41.72
N THR A 256 -15.25 -3.93 -41.42
CA THR A 256 -14.87 -2.82 -42.29
C THR A 256 -13.36 -2.73 -42.35
N SER A 257 -12.79 -2.42 -43.52
CA SER A 257 -11.36 -2.14 -43.71
C SER A 257 -11.11 -1.40 -45.02
N ALA A 258 -9.90 -0.88 -45.23
CA ALA A 258 -9.52 -0.31 -46.52
C ALA A 258 -9.39 -1.42 -47.58
N ASP A 259 -8.72 -2.51 -47.23
CA ASP A 259 -8.48 -3.68 -48.08
C ASP A 259 -8.60 -4.98 -47.29
N GLY A 260 -8.70 -6.11 -47.99
CA GLY A 260 -8.69 -7.41 -47.34
C GLY A 260 -8.59 -8.59 -48.29
N VAL A 261 -8.35 -9.76 -47.70
CA VAL A 261 -8.36 -11.04 -48.39
C VAL A 261 -9.24 -12.00 -47.60
N VAL A 262 -10.29 -12.50 -48.24
CA VAL A 262 -11.12 -13.57 -47.70
C VAL A 262 -10.60 -14.90 -48.24
N ARG A 263 -10.41 -15.89 -47.37
CA ARG A 263 -10.19 -17.29 -47.73
C ARG A 263 -11.48 -18.07 -47.53
N LEU A 264 -11.81 -18.93 -48.49
CA LEU A 264 -13.00 -19.76 -48.45
C LEU A 264 -12.64 -21.21 -48.13
N THR A 265 -13.58 -21.93 -47.52
CA THR A 265 -13.53 -23.38 -47.40
C THR A 265 -14.65 -23.99 -48.21
N LYS A 266 -14.35 -25.09 -48.88
CA LYS A 266 -15.35 -25.91 -49.56
C LYS A 266 -16.08 -26.79 -48.54
N ILE A 267 -17.41 -26.80 -48.54
CA ILE A 267 -18.22 -27.65 -47.65
C ILE A 267 -18.64 -28.92 -48.40
N GLU A 268 -19.32 -28.76 -49.54
CA GLU A 268 -19.66 -29.84 -50.46
C GLU A 268 -19.21 -29.51 -51.90
N ALA A 269 -19.52 -30.37 -52.88
CA ALA A 269 -19.07 -30.22 -54.27
C ALA A 269 -19.34 -28.82 -54.87
N SER A 270 -20.38 -28.12 -54.40
CA SER A 270 -20.88 -26.85 -54.95
C SER A 270 -21.14 -25.74 -53.92
N THR A 271 -20.65 -25.83 -52.68
CA THR A 271 -20.93 -24.82 -51.63
C THR A 271 -19.64 -24.38 -50.91
N HIS A 272 -19.54 -23.07 -50.69
CA HIS A 272 -18.41 -22.44 -50.02
C HIS A 272 -18.87 -21.70 -48.77
N ASP A 273 -17.95 -21.55 -47.83
CA ASP A 273 -18.16 -20.73 -46.64
C ASP A 273 -16.91 -19.96 -46.26
N LEU A 274 -17.07 -18.91 -45.46
CA LEU A 274 -15.97 -18.08 -44.97
C LEU A 274 -15.07 -18.90 -44.04
N LEU A 275 -13.81 -19.11 -44.42
CA LEU A 275 -12.81 -19.73 -43.56
C LEU A 275 -12.12 -18.67 -42.68
N SER A 276 -11.61 -17.62 -43.32
CA SER A 276 -10.95 -16.50 -42.65
C SER A 276 -10.99 -15.21 -43.46
N ALA A 277 -10.81 -14.08 -42.78
CA ALA A 277 -10.67 -12.77 -43.38
C ALA A 277 -9.42 -12.08 -42.83
N GLU A 278 -8.52 -11.67 -43.72
CA GLU A 278 -7.31 -10.91 -43.42
C GLU A 278 -7.52 -9.48 -43.90
N LEU A 279 -7.33 -8.49 -43.01
CA LEU A 279 -7.87 -7.14 -43.14
C LEU A 279 -6.73 -6.14 -42.92
N PHE A 280 -6.68 -5.11 -43.76
CA PHE A 280 -5.59 -4.15 -43.77
C PHE A 280 -6.13 -2.72 -43.74
N ARG A 281 -5.59 -1.92 -42.82
CA ARG A 281 -5.85 -0.51 -42.56
C ARG A 281 -7.30 -0.20 -42.20
N ASP A 282 -7.47 0.71 -41.25
CA ASP A 282 -8.79 1.19 -40.78
C ASP A 282 -9.76 0.04 -40.45
N VAL A 283 -9.25 -0.99 -39.77
CA VAL A 283 -10.05 -2.18 -39.46
C VAL A 283 -11.04 -1.85 -38.35
N GLY A 284 -12.32 -2.09 -38.61
CA GLY A 284 -13.40 -2.06 -37.63
C GLY A 284 -14.21 -3.35 -37.68
N ILE A 285 -14.37 -4.04 -36.54
CA ILE A 285 -15.16 -5.28 -36.45
C ILE A 285 -16.21 -5.12 -35.35
N THR A 286 -17.45 -5.48 -35.64
CA THR A 286 -18.54 -5.55 -34.67
C THR A 286 -19.10 -6.97 -34.66
N VAL A 287 -19.10 -7.60 -33.49
CA VAL A 287 -19.67 -8.93 -33.28
C VAL A 287 -20.90 -8.83 -32.39
N VAL A 288 -22.04 -9.32 -32.88
CA VAL A 288 -23.31 -9.40 -32.17
C VAL A 288 -23.74 -10.86 -32.12
N GLU A 289 -24.02 -11.40 -30.94
CA GLU A 289 -24.43 -12.79 -30.76
C GLU A 289 -25.56 -12.88 -29.74
N THR A 290 -26.55 -13.73 -30.02
CA THR A 290 -27.72 -13.91 -29.16
C THR A 290 -27.29 -14.36 -27.76
N GLY A 291 -27.74 -13.64 -26.72
CA GLY A 291 -27.40 -13.93 -25.33
C GLY A 291 -25.97 -13.53 -24.91
N SER A 292 -25.19 -12.92 -25.81
CA SER A 292 -23.87 -12.36 -25.52
C SER A 292 -23.88 -10.84 -25.72
N GLN A 293 -22.91 -10.17 -25.12
CA GLN A 293 -22.73 -8.74 -25.28
C GLN A 293 -22.02 -8.40 -26.60
N THR A 294 -22.34 -7.22 -27.16
CA THR A 294 -21.67 -6.72 -28.37
C THR A 294 -20.18 -6.53 -28.12
N THR A 295 -19.36 -6.96 -29.07
CA THR A 295 -17.91 -6.73 -29.08
C THR A 295 -17.55 -5.83 -30.25
N LYS A 296 -16.84 -4.73 -29.98
CA LYS A 296 -16.30 -3.82 -31.00
C LYS A 296 -14.77 -3.91 -30.97
N ILE A 297 -14.15 -4.06 -32.13
CA ILE A 297 -12.69 -4.15 -32.30
C ILE A 297 -12.27 -3.10 -33.32
N SER A 298 -11.18 -2.39 -33.04
CA SER A 298 -10.50 -1.51 -33.99
C SER A 298 -8.99 -1.76 -33.97
N SER A 299 -8.35 -1.81 -35.14
CA SER A 299 -6.91 -2.00 -35.29
C SER A 299 -6.43 -1.56 -36.69
N GLY A 300 -5.12 -1.49 -36.91
CA GLY A 300 -4.54 -1.29 -38.25
C GLY A 300 -4.48 -2.58 -39.08
N TYR A 301 -4.35 -3.74 -38.44
CA TYR A 301 -4.43 -5.06 -39.07
C TYR A 301 -5.27 -6.02 -38.24
N ALA A 302 -5.99 -6.92 -38.91
CA ALA A 302 -6.67 -8.03 -38.27
C ALA A 302 -6.73 -9.26 -39.17
N LYS A 303 -6.50 -10.44 -38.58
CA LYS A 303 -6.87 -11.72 -39.17
C LYS A 303 -7.97 -12.35 -38.32
N TYR A 304 -9.12 -12.57 -38.94
CA TYR A 304 -10.25 -13.27 -38.35
C TYR A 304 -10.30 -14.70 -38.86
N ASP A 305 -10.10 -15.68 -37.98
CA ASP A 305 -10.35 -17.09 -38.25
C ASP A 305 -11.72 -17.47 -37.67
N ARG A 306 -12.66 -17.85 -38.53
CA ARG A 306 -14.06 -18.10 -38.15
C ARG A 306 -14.19 -19.23 -37.13
N LEU A 307 -13.43 -20.31 -37.32
CA LEU A 307 -13.26 -21.40 -36.37
C LEU A 307 -11.78 -21.41 -36.00
N PRO A 308 -11.40 -21.10 -34.74
CA PRO A 308 -12.19 -21.19 -33.51
C PRO A 308 -12.84 -19.87 -32.99
N ASP A 309 -13.15 -18.90 -33.87
CA ASP A 309 -13.58 -17.54 -33.50
C ASP A 309 -12.43 -16.73 -32.87
N ARG A 310 -11.33 -16.67 -33.61
CA ARG A 310 -10.06 -16.05 -33.21
C ARG A 310 -9.77 -14.81 -34.02
N PHE A 311 -9.30 -13.77 -33.35
CA PHE A 311 -8.78 -12.55 -33.95
C PHE A 311 -7.31 -12.38 -33.60
N ASP A 312 -6.43 -12.34 -34.61
CA ASP A 312 -5.05 -11.89 -34.47
C ASP A 312 -4.97 -10.43 -34.93
N LEU A 313 -4.63 -9.52 -34.02
CA LEU A 313 -4.75 -8.08 -34.20
C LEU A 313 -3.41 -7.39 -33.96
N SER A 314 -3.08 -6.39 -34.78
CA SER A 314 -1.90 -5.54 -34.58
C SER A 314 -2.15 -4.09 -34.98
N GLU A 315 -1.26 -3.21 -34.53
CA GLU A 315 -1.27 -1.76 -34.79
C GLU A 315 -2.44 -1.04 -34.08
N ASN A 316 -2.19 -0.58 -32.85
CA ASN A 316 -3.16 0.18 -32.03
C ASN A 316 -4.48 -0.57 -31.80
N VAL A 317 -4.39 -1.79 -31.27
CA VAL A 317 -5.55 -2.61 -30.96
C VAL A 317 -6.37 -1.98 -29.84
N ASN A 318 -7.67 -1.83 -30.08
CA ASN A 318 -8.65 -1.44 -29.08
C ASN A 318 -9.89 -2.35 -29.20
N ILE A 319 -10.20 -3.08 -28.13
CA ILE A 319 -11.35 -3.99 -28.04
C ILE A 319 -12.25 -3.48 -26.92
N VAL A 320 -13.54 -3.37 -27.20
CA VAL A 320 -14.56 -3.02 -26.22
C VAL A 320 -15.56 -4.17 -26.18
N THR A 321 -15.61 -4.88 -25.05
CA THR A 321 -16.61 -5.92 -24.79
C THR A 321 -17.65 -5.37 -23.82
N ALA A 322 -18.92 -5.46 -24.21
CA ALA A 322 -20.10 -4.87 -23.56
C ALA A 322 -20.43 -3.41 -23.90
N GLU A 323 -21.71 -3.17 -24.19
CA GLU A 323 -22.32 -1.85 -24.37
C GLU A 323 -23.45 -1.74 -23.32
N GLY A 324 -23.09 -1.28 -22.11
CA GLY A 324 -23.93 -1.28 -20.89
C GLY A 324 -23.18 -0.71 -19.65
N GLU A 325 -23.69 -0.92 -18.43
CA GLU A 325 -23.31 -0.15 -17.21
C GLU A 325 -21.81 -0.13 -16.82
N GLN A 326 -20.98 -1.11 -17.23
CA GLN A 326 -19.52 -1.13 -16.98
C GLN A 326 -18.77 -1.85 -18.12
N PRO A 327 -18.43 -1.18 -19.23
CA PRO A 327 -17.74 -1.80 -20.36
C PRO A 327 -16.30 -2.21 -20.00
N THR A 328 -15.82 -3.32 -20.58
CA THR A 328 -14.40 -3.69 -20.52
C THR A 328 -13.71 -3.14 -21.75
N THR A 329 -12.78 -2.21 -21.56
CA THR A 329 -11.94 -1.64 -22.63
C THR A 329 -10.55 -2.22 -22.56
N ILE A 330 -10.07 -2.75 -23.67
CA ILE A 330 -8.79 -3.45 -23.80
C ILE A 330 -7.97 -2.72 -24.85
N ARG A 331 -6.72 -2.39 -24.54
CA ARG A 331 -5.79 -1.71 -25.43
C ARG A 331 -4.43 -2.39 -25.43
N ALA A 332 -3.79 -2.50 -26.60
CA ALA A 332 -2.43 -3.01 -26.76
C ALA A 332 -1.89 -2.68 -28.16
N ASN A 333 -0.59 -2.85 -28.39
CA ASN A 333 -0.06 -2.83 -29.76
C ASN A 333 -0.46 -4.09 -30.55
N ASN A 334 -0.46 -5.26 -29.90
CA ASN A 334 -0.84 -6.54 -30.49
C ASN A 334 -1.79 -7.29 -29.56
N ALA A 335 -2.75 -8.02 -30.12
CA ALA A 335 -3.64 -8.88 -29.36
C ALA A 335 -3.99 -10.17 -30.12
N VAL A 336 -4.10 -11.28 -29.39
CA VAL A 336 -4.77 -12.50 -29.85
C VAL A 336 -6.01 -12.68 -28.99
N TYR A 337 -7.19 -12.72 -29.61
CA TYR A 337 -8.47 -12.84 -28.92
C TYR A 337 -9.27 -14.04 -29.44
N GLU A 338 -9.36 -15.11 -28.64
CA GLU A 338 -10.26 -16.24 -28.89
C GLU A 338 -11.59 -15.97 -28.17
N ARG A 339 -12.55 -15.33 -28.87
CA ARG A 339 -13.74 -14.73 -28.27
C ARG A 339 -14.61 -15.76 -27.55
N THR A 340 -14.91 -16.89 -28.20
CA THR A 340 -15.74 -17.97 -27.62
C THR A 340 -15.09 -18.61 -26.39
N ALA A 341 -13.76 -18.71 -26.37
CA ALA A 341 -13.01 -19.22 -25.22
C ALA A 341 -12.79 -18.15 -24.13
N GLY A 342 -13.04 -16.87 -24.44
CA GLY A 342 -12.74 -15.73 -23.58
C GLY A 342 -11.26 -15.49 -23.34
N LYS A 343 -10.35 -16.09 -24.13
CA LYS A 343 -8.90 -15.99 -23.92
C LYS A 343 -8.34 -14.79 -24.66
N LEU A 344 -7.51 -14.03 -23.97
CA LEU A 344 -6.90 -12.82 -24.50
C LEU A 344 -5.41 -12.82 -24.17
N ALA A 345 -4.57 -12.62 -25.18
CA ALA A 345 -3.13 -12.39 -25.02
C ALA A 345 -2.77 -11.04 -25.62
N LEU A 346 -2.24 -10.13 -24.81
CA LEU A 346 -1.92 -8.75 -25.16
C LEU A 346 -0.41 -8.50 -25.06
N ASN A 347 0.14 -7.71 -25.98
CA ASN A 347 1.56 -7.38 -26.02
C ASN A 347 1.79 -5.94 -26.55
N GLY A 348 2.78 -5.24 -25.98
CA GLY A 348 3.16 -3.88 -26.37
C GLY A 348 2.32 -2.84 -25.67
N GLY A 349 2.59 -2.61 -24.38
CA GLY A 349 1.86 -1.64 -23.55
C GLY A 349 0.37 -2.00 -23.36
N ALA A 350 0.10 -3.19 -22.86
CA ALA A 350 -1.25 -3.70 -22.64
C ALA A 350 -1.96 -3.02 -21.46
N GLU A 351 -3.24 -2.69 -21.65
CA GLU A 351 -4.13 -2.10 -20.65
C GLU A 351 -5.52 -2.74 -20.75
N ILE A 352 -6.11 -3.09 -19.60
CA ILE A 352 -7.52 -3.46 -19.47
C ILE A 352 -8.15 -2.54 -18.42
N VAL A 353 -9.24 -1.88 -18.80
CA VAL A 353 -10.03 -1.00 -17.93
C VAL A 353 -11.45 -1.56 -17.83
N GLN A 354 -11.90 -1.80 -16.60
CA GLN A 354 -13.28 -2.21 -16.31
C GLN A 354 -13.78 -1.42 -15.09
N GLY A 355 -14.56 -0.38 -15.36
CA GLY A 355 -15.09 0.49 -14.31
C GLY A 355 -14.04 1.15 -13.45
N ALA A 356 -14.02 0.79 -12.17
CA ALA A 356 -13.06 1.25 -11.18
C ALA A 356 -11.69 0.55 -11.25
N GLU A 357 -11.62 -0.56 -11.99
CA GLU A 357 -10.48 -1.46 -12.02
C GLU A 357 -9.63 -1.22 -13.29
N ILE A 358 -8.33 -1.12 -13.11
CA ILE A 358 -7.36 -0.92 -14.19
C ILE A 358 -6.22 -1.92 -14.00
N VAL A 359 -5.86 -2.60 -15.08
CA VAL A 359 -4.74 -3.54 -15.14
C VAL A 359 -3.83 -3.15 -16.30
N LYS A 360 -2.52 -2.99 -16.07
CA LYS A 360 -1.55 -2.55 -17.09
C LYS A 360 -0.21 -3.26 -16.98
N GLY A 361 0.45 -3.51 -18.10
CA GLY A 361 1.83 -4.02 -18.17
C GLY A 361 2.31 -4.15 -19.61
N GLU A 362 3.51 -4.68 -19.82
CA GLU A 362 4.00 -4.94 -21.19
C GLU A 362 3.22 -6.06 -21.86
N THR A 363 2.90 -7.11 -21.10
CA THR A 363 2.07 -8.22 -21.55
C THR A 363 0.98 -8.54 -20.55
N ILE A 364 -0.20 -8.90 -21.06
CA ILE A 364 -1.32 -9.37 -20.24
C ILE A 364 -1.90 -10.63 -20.89
N ASN A 365 -1.95 -11.73 -20.14
CA ASN A 365 -2.78 -12.88 -20.48
C ASN A 365 -4.02 -12.86 -19.60
N ALA A 366 -5.20 -12.72 -20.21
CA ALA A 366 -6.46 -12.56 -19.50
C ALA A 366 -7.50 -13.59 -19.93
N LEU A 367 -8.42 -13.87 -19.01
CA LEU A 367 -9.63 -14.63 -19.27
C LEU A 367 -10.85 -13.73 -19.05
N LEU A 368 -11.74 -13.68 -20.02
CA LEU A 368 -13.02 -12.98 -19.95
C LEU A 368 -14.16 -13.96 -19.64
N SER A 369 -15.20 -13.45 -19.02
CA SER A 369 -16.47 -14.16 -18.85
C SER A 369 -17.27 -14.17 -20.16
N LYS A 370 -18.36 -14.95 -20.21
CA LYS A 370 -19.29 -14.93 -21.35
C LYS A 370 -19.96 -13.56 -21.55
N SER A 371 -20.04 -12.75 -20.49
CA SER A 371 -20.55 -11.38 -20.58
C SER A 371 -19.49 -10.35 -20.98
N GLY A 372 -18.23 -10.77 -21.18
CA GLY A 372 -17.11 -9.88 -21.51
C GLY A 372 -16.45 -9.21 -20.30
N SER A 373 -16.85 -9.55 -19.06
CA SER A 373 -16.18 -9.07 -17.86
C SER A 373 -14.85 -9.78 -17.62
N LEU A 374 -13.87 -9.10 -17.03
CA LEU A 374 -12.59 -9.70 -16.68
C LEU A 374 -12.80 -10.76 -15.59
N LYS A 375 -12.24 -11.96 -15.76
CA LYS A 375 -12.22 -13.05 -14.75
C LYS A 375 -10.86 -13.19 -14.10
N SER A 376 -9.80 -13.13 -14.92
CA SER A 376 -8.44 -13.16 -14.43
C SER A 376 -7.50 -12.44 -15.39
N ALA A 377 -6.39 -11.93 -14.85
CA ALA A 377 -5.32 -11.31 -15.61
C ALA A 377 -3.96 -11.68 -14.99
N VAL A 378 -3.05 -12.14 -15.83
CA VAL A 378 -1.64 -12.34 -15.52
C VAL A 378 -0.86 -11.28 -16.27
N VAL A 379 -0.28 -10.35 -15.54
CA VAL A 379 0.35 -9.13 -16.04
C VAL A 379 1.83 -9.22 -15.81
N ARG A 380 2.67 -8.95 -16.82
CA ARG A 380 4.13 -9.05 -16.69
C ARG A 380 4.84 -7.83 -17.25
N GLN A 381 5.97 -7.52 -16.62
CA GLN A 381 6.87 -6.38 -16.86
C GLN A 381 6.13 -5.05 -16.68
N ASN A 382 6.58 -4.25 -15.71
CA ASN A 382 5.85 -3.04 -15.27
C ASN A 382 4.39 -3.34 -14.90
N ALA A 383 4.17 -4.49 -14.24
CA ALA A 383 2.83 -4.95 -13.90
C ALA A 383 2.21 -4.01 -12.85
N TYR A 384 1.00 -3.56 -13.15
CA TYR A 384 0.28 -2.57 -12.37
C TYR A 384 -1.20 -2.92 -12.31
N LEU A 385 -1.77 -2.83 -11.12
CA LEU A 385 -3.19 -2.94 -10.86
C LEU A 385 -3.63 -1.73 -10.04
N LYS A 386 -4.77 -1.15 -10.39
CA LYS A 386 -5.40 -0.06 -9.65
C LYS A 386 -6.89 -0.32 -9.45
N GLN A 387 -7.34 -0.06 -8.23
CA GLN A 387 -8.74 -0.04 -7.85
C GLN A 387 -9.11 1.35 -7.33
N THR A 388 -10.21 1.92 -7.83
CA THR A 388 -10.74 3.21 -7.37
C THR A 388 -12.11 3.04 -6.71
N GLN A 389 -12.18 3.24 -5.40
CA GLN A 389 -13.43 3.31 -4.63
C GLN A 389 -13.71 4.75 -4.20
N PRO A 390 -14.95 5.11 -3.79
CA PRO A 390 -15.33 6.50 -3.49
C PRO A 390 -14.36 7.24 -2.55
N GLU A 391 -13.79 6.53 -1.56
CA GLU A 391 -12.91 7.12 -0.54
C GLU A 391 -11.46 6.64 -0.63
N ARG A 392 -11.13 5.72 -1.55
CA ARG A 392 -9.83 5.03 -1.53
C ARG A 392 -9.35 4.64 -2.93
N ILE A 393 -8.07 4.86 -3.18
CA ILE A 393 -7.34 4.29 -4.33
C ILE A 393 -6.38 3.22 -3.80
N LEU A 394 -6.44 2.02 -4.38
CA LEU A 394 -5.41 0.98 -4.25
C LEU A 394 -4.56 0.96 -5.51
N GLU A 395 -3.26 0.84 -5.33
CA GLU A 395 -2.32 0.57 -6.41
C GLU A 395 -1.44 -0.59 -5.98
N ILE A 396 -1.29 -1.61 -6.82
CA ILE A 396 -0.38 -2.74 -6.63
C ILE A 396 0.54 -2.77 -7.84
N SER A 397 1.85 -2.82 -7.62
CA SER A 397 2.83 -2.89 -8.69
C SER A 397 3.96 -3.87 -8.39
N GLY A 398 4.54 -4.43 -9.45
CA GLY A 398 5.65 -5.37 -9.36
C GLY A 398 6.10 -5.85 -10.74
N ASN A 399 6.91 -6.91 -10.77
CA ASN A 399 7.34 -7.51 -12.04
C ASN A 399 6.25 -8.37 -12.67
N GLU A 400 5.48 -9.09 -11.85
CA GLU A 400 4.29 -9.83 -12.26
C GLU A 400 3.16 -9.58 -11.27
N VAL A 401 1.94 -9.32 -11.77
CA VAL A 401 0.71 -9.22 -10.97
C VAL A 401 -0.33 -10.18 -11.53
N ASN A 402 -0.84 -11.06 -10.67
CA ASN A 402 -1.87 -12.03 -10.96
C ASN A 402 -3.16 -11.60 -10.24
N ALA A 403 -4.19 -11.24 -11.00
CA ALA A 403 -5.46 -10.76 -10.46
C ALA A 403 -6.61 -11.69 -10.83
N GLU A 404 -7.51 -11.92 -9.89
CA GLU A 404 -8.76 -12.65 -10.06
C GLU A 404 -9.93 -11.72 -9.74
N PHE A 405 -11.02 -11.89 -10.47
CA PHE A 405 -12.20 -11.03 -10.41
C PHE A 405 -13.46 -11.85 -10.18
N GLU A 406 -14.40 -11.29 -9.43
CA GLU A 406 -15.74 -11.83 -9.25
C GLU A 406 -16.59 -11.66 -10.52
N ALA A 407 -17.73 -12.35 -10.58
CA ALA A 407 -18.63 -12.30 -11.75
C ALA A 407 -19.14 -10.88 -12.07
N ASN A 408 -19.19 -9.99 -11.06
CA ASN A 408 -19.58 -8.59 -11.18
C ASN A 408 -18.42 -7.66 -11.60
N GLY A 409 -17.23 -8.20 -11.91
CA GLY A 409 -16.05 -7.45 -12.36
C GLY A 409 -15.22 -6.83 -11.25
N GLN A 410 -15.54 -7.05 -9.97
CA GLN A 410 -14.74 -6.55 -8.86
C GLN A 410 -13.56 -7.47 -8.56
N ILE A 411 -12.44 -6.89 -8.12
CA ILE A 411 -11.28 -7.70 -7.72
C ILE A 411 -11.63 -8.59 -6.53
N LYS A 412 -11.26 -9.86 -6.65
CA LYS A 412 -11.34 -10.88 -5.60
C LYS A 412 -10.00 -11.06 -4.90
N ASN A 413 -8.95 -11.26 -5.68
CA ASN A 413 -7.59 -11.51 -5.20
C ASN A 413 -6.59 -10.83 -6.14
N ALA A 414 -5.47 -10.36 -5.58
CA ALA A 414 -4.34 -9.90 -6.37
C ALA A 414 -3.02 -10.33 -5.72
N SER A 415 -2.13 -10.97 -6.49
CA SER A 415 -0.81 -11.41 -6.04
C SER A 415 0.27 -10.79 -6.91
N SER A 416 1.19 -10.06 -6.30
CA SER A 416 2.39 -9.53 -6.94
C SER A 416 3.60 -10.39 -6.59
N VAL A 417 4.45 -10.69 -7.58
CA VAL A 417 5.65 -11.54 -7.45
C VAL A 417 6.92 -10.75 -7.74
N GLY A 418 7.95 -10.97 -6.93
CA GLY A 418 9.21 -10.23 -6.93
C GLY A 418 9.14 -8.97 -6.08
N GLY A 419 10.05 -8.02 -6.33
CA GLY A 419 10.02 -6.70 -5.72
C GLY A 419 8.70 -6.01 -6.03
N SER A 420 7.87 -5.84 -5.00
CA SER A 420 6.47 -5.45 -5.15
C SER A 420 6.15 -4.29 -4.22
N THR A 421 5.22 -3.43 -4.63
CA THR A 421 4.73 -2.33 -3.81
C THR A 421 3.20 -2.25 -3.84
N VAL A 422 2.63 -1.83 -2.72
CA VAL A 422 1.23 -1.46 -2.57
C VAL A 422 1.16 -0.05 -2.04
N LYS A 423 0.35 0.78 -2.67
CA LYS A 423 0.01 2.12 -2.19
C LYS A 423 -1.49 2.21 -2.01
N MET A 424 -1.90 2.67 -0.84
CA MET A 424 -3.28 2.96 -0.52
C MET A 424 -3.39 4.42 -0.09
N SER A 425 -4.14 5.19 -0.88
CA SER A 425 -4.32 6.63 -0.67
C SER A 425 -5.81 6.99 -0.60
N PRO A 426 -6.18 8.04 0.14
CA PRO A 426 -7.54 8.56 0.08
C PRO A 426 -7.78 9.26 -1.26
N THR A 427 -9.02 9.22 -1.76
CA THR A 427 -9.41 10.00 -2.95
C THR A 427 -9.39 11.51 -2.68
N THR A 428 -9.62 11.92 -1.43
CA THR A 428 -9.48 13.30 -0.95
C THR A 428 -8.35 13.40 0.07
N ALA A 429 -7.37 14.27 -0.18
CA ALA A 429 -6.21 14.41 0.69
C ALA A 429 -6.60 14.67 2.16
N GLY A 430 -5.95 13.97 3.10
CA GLY A 430 -6.14 14.15 4.54
C GLY A 430 -7.26 13.33 5.19
N GLN A 431 -8.04 12.54 4.45
CA GLN A 431 -9.13 11.72 5.04
C GLN A 431 -8.64 10.60 5.97
N PHE A 432 -7.50 9.97 5.66
CA PHE A 432 -6.85 8.97 6.49
C PHE A 432 -5.35 8.87 6.15
N THR A 433 -4.60 8.18 7.01
CA THR A 433 -3.15 7.96 6.87
C THR A 433 -2.79 7.18 5.60
N LEU A 434 -1.89 7.74 4.78
CA LEU A 434 -1.39 7.11 3.56
C LEU A 434 -0.60 5.85 3.91
N LEU A 435 -0.95 4.72 3.30
CA LEU A 435 -0.24 3.44 3.47
C LEU A 435 0.62 3.17 2.24
N THR A 436 1.92 3.01 2.45
CA THR A 436 2.86 2.48 1.45
C THR A 436 3.50 1.21 2.00
N LEU A 437 3.41 0.11 1.27
CA LEU A 437 3.93 -1.19 1.65
C LEU A 437 4.81 -1.72 0.52
N SER A 438 6.01 -2.19 0.84
CA SER A 438 6.93 -2.79 -0.14
C SER A 438 7.49 -4.09 0.39
N ALA A 439 7.56 -5.13 -0.43
CA ALA A 439 8.11 -6.44 -0.08
C ALA A 439 9.04 -6.95 -1.19
N GLN A 440 10.12 -7.64 -0.80
CA GLN A 440 11.13 -8.12 -1.74
C GLN A 440 10.72 -9.37 -2.55
N ARG A 441 9.81 -10.21 -2.03
CA ARG A 441 9.46 -11.49 -2.67
C ARG A 441 8.04 -11.54 -3.20
N SER A 442 7.04 -11.22 -2.39
CA SER A 442 5.64 -11.21 -2.85
C SER A 442 4.72 -10.39 -1.96
N ILE A 443 3.60 -9.95 -2.54
CA ILE A 443 2.47 -9.35 -1.84
C ILE A 443 1.20 -10.04 -2.32
N LYS A 444 0.36 -10.52 -1.41
CA LYS A 444 -0.96 -11.10 -1.71
C LYS A 444 -2.03 -10.27 -1.03
N ALA A 445 -2.94 -9.70 -1.81
CA ALA A 445 -4.09 -8.93 -1.36
C ALA A 445 -5.37 -9.74 -1.59
N PHE A 446 -6.17 -9.89 -0.54
CA PHE A 446 -7.45 -10.61 -0.54
C PHE A 446 -8.58 -9.61 -0.31
N PHE A 447 -9.64 -9.71 -1.10
CA PHE A 447 -10.79 -8.82 -1.05
C PHE A 447 -12.02 -9.58 -0.56
N LYS A 448 -12.88 -8.86 0.16
CA LYS A 448 -14.20 -9.29 0.61
C LYS A 448 -15.22 -9.00 -0.49
N SER A 449 -16.49 -9.33 -0.25
CA SER A 449 -17.59 -8.91 -1.11
C SER A 449 -17.58 -7.40 -1.34
N ALA A 450 -18.14 -6.97 -2.48
CA ALA A 450 -18.12 -5.58 -2.94
C ALA A 450 -16.72 -5.02 -3.27
N GLY A 451 -15.66 -5.85 -3.36
CA GLY A 451 -14.30 -5.42 -3.69
C GLY A 451 -13.58 -4.70 -2.54
N SER A 452 -14.08 -4.82 -1.30
CA SER A 452 -13.45 -4.20 -0.13
C SER A 452 -12.19 -4.96 0.27
N LEU A 453 -11.05 -4.29 0.47
CA LEU A 453 -9.82 -4.96 0.86
C LEU A 453 -9.98 -5.64 2.24
N GLY A 454 -9.64 -6.91 2.34
CA GLY A 454 -9.79 -7.70 3.56
C GLY A 454 -8.46 -7.97 4.26
N GLU A 455 -7.44 -8.36 3.50
CA GLU A 455 -6.16 -8.78 4.04
C GLU A 455 -5.02 -8.50 3.05
N ILE A 456 -3.82 -8.17 3.56
CA ILE A 456 -2.57 -8.19 2.81
C ILE A 456 -1.56 -9.09 3.53
N LEU A 457 -0.97 -10.03 2.80
CA LEU A 457 0.16 -10.85 3.22
C LEU A 457 1.41 -10.47 2.43
N THR A 458 2.55 -10.43 3.12
CA THR A 458 3.84 -10.09 2.50
C THR A 458 4.89 -11.14 2.81
N GLU A 459 5.77 -11.39 1.85
CA GLU A 459 6.90 -12.30 1.99
C GLU A 459 8.21 -11.60 1.61
N GLY A 460 9.28 -11.92 2.34
CA GLY A 460 10.58 -11.27 2.20
C GLY A 460 10.63 -9.93 2.92
N ARG A 461 11.82 -9.34 3.05
CA ARG A 461 12.02 -8.09 3.80
C ARG A 461 10.99 -7.05 3.36
N THR A 462 10.09 -6.73 4.28
CA THR A 462 8.91 -5.90 4.08
C THR A 462 9.09 -4.60 4.83
N THR A 463 8.70 -3.50 4.21
CA THR A 463 8.60 -2.19 4.83
C THR A 463 7.18 -1.67 4.66
N ILE A 464 6.55 -1.23 5.75
CA ILE A 464 5.29 -0.51 5.75
C ILE A 464 5.56 0.89 6.28
N VAL A 465 5.07 1.90 5.58
CA VAL A 465 5.11 3.30 5.96
C VAL A 465 3.67 3.81 6.03
N LEU A 466 3.33 4.37 7.19
CA LEU A 466 2.09 5.06 7.48
C LEU A 466 2.41 6.54 7.64
N THR A 467 2.07 7.34 6.62
CA THR A 467 2.29 8.79 6.61
C THR A 467 1.04 9.49 7.12
N ALA A 468 1.13 10.04 8.33
CA ALA A 468 0.00 10.70 8.97
C ALA A 468 -0.33 12.02 8.25
N PRO A 469 -1.60 12.44 8.17
CA PRO A 469 -1.94 13.81 7.77
C PRO A 469 -1.28 14.81 8.71
N ASN A 470 -0.77 15.93 8.18
CA ASN A 470 -0.17 16.99 9.00
C ASN A 470 -1.29 17.79 9.70
N ASN A 471 -1.74 17.29 10.86
CA ASN A 471 -2.90 17.78 11.59
C ASN A 471 -2.56 18.44 12.94
N GLY A 472 -1.28 18.68 13.24
CA GLY A 472 -0.87 19.37 14.45
C GLY A 472 0.61 19.16 14.81
N VAL A 473 0.98 19.66 15.99
CA VAL A 473 2.37 19.64 16.50
C VAL A 473 2.87 18.22 16.81
N ASP A 474 1.95 17.30 17.08
CA ASP A 474 2.29 15.97 17.59
C ASP A 474 2.14 14.84 16.55
N SER A 475 1.74 15.17 15.31
CA SER A 475 1.63 14.20 14.20
C SER A 475 2.93 13.42 14.01
N ALA A 476 2.85 12.09 13.81
CA ALA A 476 4.03 11.24 13.64
C ALA A 476 3.83 10.15 12.59
N ASP A 477 4.83 10.01 11.72
CA ASP A 477 4.92 8.92 10.76
C ASP A 477 5.36 7.63 11.44
N LYS A 478 4.82 6.50 10.98
CA LYS A 478 5.19 5.17 11.48
C LYS A 478 5.76 4.33 10.35
N LYS A 479 6.92 3.75 10.58
CA LYS A 479 7.56 2.81 9.66
C LYS A 479 7.80 1.49 10.39
N VAL A 480 7.30 0.37 9.86
CA VAL A 480 7.67 -0.96 10.34
C VAL A 480 8.44 -1.72 9.27
N VAL A 481 9.51 -2.39 9.67
CA VAL A 481 10.31 -3.27 8.81
C VAL A 481 10.33 -4.65 9.43
N ALA A 482 10.07 -5.71 8.67
CA ALA A 482 10.10 -7.10 9.15
C ALA A 482 10.32 -8.09 7.99
N ASP A 483 10.46 -9.39 8.26
CA ASP A 483 10.64 -10.40 7.21
C ASP A 483 9.31 -10.86 6.59
N THR A 484 8.22 -10.80 7.35
CA THR A 484 6.85 -10.93 6.85
C THR A 484 5.92 -10.03 7.65
N VAL A 485 4.86 -9.56 7.01
CA VAL A 485 3.78 -8.82 7.64
C VAL A 485 2.43 -9.32 7.14
N LYS A 486 1.53 -9.62 8.08
CA LYS A 486 0.11 -9.85 7.84
C LYS A 486 -0.67 -8.60 8.27
N THR A 487 -1.45 -8.01 7.39
CA THR A 487 -2.33 -6.87 7.68
C THR A 487 -3.78 -7.26 7.44
N GLU A 488 -4.66 -7.06 8.42
CA GLU A 488 -6.10 -7.27 8.27
C GLU A 488 -6.81 -5.92 8.25
N PHE A 489 -7.83 -5.79 7.40
CA PHE A 489 -8.63 -4.58 7.23
C PHE A 489 -10.04 -4.74 7.80
N ALA A 490 -10.62 -3.62 8.21
CA ALA A 490 -12.01 -3.52 8.65
C ALA A 490 -13.00 -3.86 7.51
N ALA A 491 -14.30 -3.84 7.81
CA ALA A 491 -15.33 -4.13 6.81
C ALA A 491 -15.37 -3.10 5.67
N ASP A 492 -14.91 -1.88 5.92
CA ASP A 492 -14.88 -0.78 4.95
C ASP A 492 -13.73 -0.88 3.91
N GLY A 493 -12.78 -1.80 4.10
CA GLY A 493 -11.64 -1.99 3.21
C GLY A 493 -10.68 -0.80 3.08
N LYS A 494 -10.84 0.24 3.90
CA LYS A 494 -9.96 1.42 3.94
C LYS A 494 -9.18 1.51 5.25
N ASN A 495 -9.77 1.06 6.35
CA ASN A 495 -9.14 1.12 7.66
C ASN A 495 -8.48 -0.22 8.00
N MET A 496 -7.21 -0.18 8.39
CA MET A 496 -6.50 -1.31 9.00
C MET A 496 -7.15 -1.64 10.34
N LYS A 497 -7.18 -2.92 10.67
CA LYS A 497 -7.67 -3.45 11.95
C LYS A 497 -6.51 -3.97 12.80
N THR A 498 -5.66 -4.80 12.20
CA THR A 498 -4.48 -5.38 12.83
C THR A 498 -3.32 -5.47 11.85
N ALA A 499 -2.09 -5.46 12.37
CA ALA A 499 -0.89 -5.81 11.62
C ALA A 499 0.07 -6.61 12.49
N SER A 500 0.44 -7.80 12.04
CA SER A 500 1.43 -8.67 12.70
C SER A 500 2.69 -8.73 11.85
N ALA A 501 3.79 -8.23 12.40
CA ALA A 501 5.10 -8.18 11.74
C ALA A 501 6.05 -9.19 12.42
N VAL A 502 6.65 -10.10 11.65
CA VAL A 502 7.46 -11.22 12.17
C VAL A 502 8.82 -11.27 11.48
N GLY A 503 9.86 -11.56 12.25
CA GLY A 503 11.24 -11.71 11.79
C GLY A 503 11.98 -10.38 11.75
N SER A 504 13.02 -10.27 12.60
CA SER A 504 13.91 -9.10 12.71
C SER A 504 13.18 -7.76 12.60
N ALA A 505 12.09 -7.63 13.35
CA ALA A 505 11.15 -6.54 13.16
C ALA A 505 11.62 -5.26 13.88
N GLU A 506 11.35 -4.12 13.26
CA GLU A 506 11.71 -2.80 13.73
C GLU A 506 10.58 -1.82 13.45
N LEU A 507 10.07 -1.17 14.49
CA LEU A 507 9.10 -0.07 14.42
C LEU A 507 9.82 1.25 14.69
N ILE A 508 9.66 2.21 13.80
CA ILE A 508 10.19 3.57 13.90
C ILE A 508 9.02 4.54 13.92
N VAL A 509 8.96 5.41 14.93
CA VAL A 509 7.97 6.47 15.08
C VAL A 509 8.71 7.80 14.98
N THR A 510 8.39 8.58 13.94
CA THR A 510 9.06 9.84 13.61
C THR A 510 8.09 11.01 13.76
N PRO A 511 8.22 11.82 14.83
CA PRO A 511 7.43 13.04 14.98
C PRO A 511 7.67 14.02 13.81
N HIS A 512 6.61 14.70 13.37
CA HIS A 512 6.69 15.71 12.30
C HIS A 512 7.39 16.99 12.77
N THR A 513 7.30 17.31 14.06
CA THR A 513 7.96 18.48 14.66
C THR A 513 8.92 18.09 15.77
N ALA A 514 10.04 18.81 15.86
CA ALA A 514 10.93 18.71 17.01
C ALA A 514 10.32 19.44 18.21
N GLY A 515 10.42 18.84 19.38
CA GLY A 515 9.81 19.39 20.59
C GLY A 515 10.37 18.76 21.87
N GLU A 516 10.21 19.47 22.97
CA GLU A 516 10.68 19.04 24.29
C GLU A 516 10.09 17.70 24.77
N ARG A 517 8.94 17.31 24.23
CA ARG A 517 8.26 16.05 24.58
C ARG A 517 8.34 15.00 23.47
N ASN A 518 8.88 15.36 22.31
CA ASN A 518 8.88 14.54 21.10
C ASN A 518 10.18 13.75 21.02
N TYR A 519 10.08 12.43 20.82
CA TYR A 519 11.21 11.53 20.68
C TYR A 519 11.12 10.76 19.37
N LEU A 520 12.23 10.64 18.66
CA LEU A 520 12.37 9.61 17.63
C LEU A 520 12.47 8.26 18.34
N THR A 521 11.46 7.42 18.17
CA THR A 521 11.36 6.14 18.88
C THR A 521 11.58 4.98 17.93
N THR A 522 12.57 4.14 18.22
CA THR A 522 12.84 2.89 17.52
C THR A 522 12.62 1.74 18.47
N ILE A 523 11.79 0.76 18.09
CA ILE A 523 11.54 -0.46 18.85
C ILE A 523 11.94 -1.65 18.00
N ASN A 524 12.78 -2.54 18.53
CA ASN A 524 13.20 -3.77 17.88
C ASN A 524 12.67 -4.98 18.66
N ALA A 525 12.11 -5.95 17.95
CA ALA A 525 11.69 -7.25 18.50
C ALA A 525 11.53 -8.28 17.37
N PRO A 526 11.59 -9.60 17.65
CA PRO A 526 11.28 -10.65 16.68
C PRO A 526 9.83 -10.60 16.15
N ARG A 527 8.89 -10.06 16.94
CA ARG A 527 7.48 -9.96 16.57
C ARG A 527 6.83 -8.68 17.11
N PHE A 528 6.04 -8.02 16.26
CA PHE A 528 5.07 -7.01 16.66
C PHE A 528 3.66 -7.48 16.33
N ASP A 529 2.73 -7.24 17.24
CA ASP A 529 1.29 -7.32 16.99
C ASP A 529 0.68 -5.95 17.29
N CYS A 530 0.19 -5.29 16.24
CA CYS A 530 -0.39 -3.95 16.32
C CYS A 530 -1.88 -3.98 16.06
N GLU A 531 -2.62 -3.16 16.80
CA GLU A 531 -4.04 -2.90 16.60
C GLU A 531 -4.24 -1.44 16.20
N PHE A 532 -5.25 -1.18 15.39
CA PHE A 532 -5.55 0.14 14.84
C PHE A 532 -6.86 0.68 15.39
N PHE A 533 -6.99 2.01 15.40
CA PHE A 533 -8.28 2.65 15.65
C PHE A 533 -9.26 2.31 14.51
N PRO A 534 -10.58 2.30 14.76
CA PRO A 534 -11.57 1.99 13.73
C PRO A 534 -11.56 2.95 12.53
N THR A 535 -10.98 4.14 12.69
CA THR A 535 -10.89 5.18 11.66
C THR A 535 -9.50 5.81 11.58
N GLY A 536 -9.14 6.31 10.40
CA GLY A 536 -7.97 7.15 10.17
C GLY A 536 -6.67 6.40 9.88
N ASN A 537 -6.67 5.06 9.87
CA ASN A 537 -5.44 4.24 9.75
C ASN A 537 -4.38 4.57 10.82
N ASN A 538 -4.83 4.95 12.01
CA ASN A 538 -3.97 5.28 13.14
C ASN A 538 -3.76 4.04 14.02
N VAL A 539 -2.51 3.73 14.32
CA VAL A 539 -2.15 2.65 15.26
C VAL A 539 -2.68 3.02 16.65
N ARG A 540 -3.38 2.11 17.32
CA ARG A 540 -3.86 2.24 18.70
C ARG A 540 -2.85 1.69 19.69
N SER A 541 -2.31 0.51 19.40
CA SER A 541 -1.34 -0.16 20.25
C SER A 541 -0.44 -1.07 19.41
N CYS A 542 0.79 -1.28 19.86
CA CYS A 542 1.71 -2.28 19.33
C CYS A 542 2.39 -3.02 20.48
N ILE A 543 2.36 -4.35 20.43
CA ILE A 543 3.03 -5.22 21.39
C ILE A 543 4.25 -5.82 20.72
N ALA A 544 5.43 -5.42 21.18
CA ALA A 544 6.71 -6.02 20.84
C ALA A 544 6.96 -7.21 21.77
N SER A 545 7.11 -8.41 21.21
CA SER A 545 7.26 -9.64 21.99
C SER A 545 8.63 -10.27 21.78
N VAL A 546 9.16 -10.90 22.84
CA VAL A 546 10.44 -11.61 22.88
C VAL A 546 11.64 -10.66 22.81
N SER A 547 12.20 -10.29 23.97
CA SER A 547 13.42 -9.45 24.05
C SER A 547 13.28 -8.11 23.31
N ALA A 548 12.21 -7.38 23.62
CA ALA A 548 11.96 -6.06 23.06
C ALA A 548 13.01 -5.04 23.55
N ARG A 549 13.49 -4.20 22.62
CA ARG A 549 14.37 -3.06 22.92
C ARG A 549 13.82 -1.80 22.28
N ALA A 550 13.51 -0.79 23.08
CA ALA A 550 13.18 0.55 22.60
C ALA A 550 14.36 1.50 22.82
N LEU A 551 14.65 2.33 21.83
CA LEU A 551 15.54 3.48 21.87
C LEU A 551 14.71 4.73 21.57
N ARG A 552 14.68 5.68 22.49
CA ARG A 552 14.02 6.97 22.31
C ARG A 552 15.08 8.05 22.30
N LYS A 553 15.25 8.72 21.16
CA LYS A 553 16.18 9.83 20.99
C LYS A 553 15.45 11.17 21.13
N PRO A 554 15.89 12.08 22.01
CA PRO A 554 15.26 13.39 22.13
C PRO A 554 15.42 14.17 20.82
N THR A 555 14.36 14.86 20.38
CA THR A 555 14.41 15.70 19.17
C THR A 555 15.05 17.07 19.41
N VAL A 556 15.21 17.47 20.68
CA VAL A 556 15.84 18.72 21.11
C VAL A 556 16.86 18.45 22.21
N ALA A 557 18.10 18.92 22.03
CA ALA A 557 19.18 18.75 23.00
C ALA A 557 18.97 19.66 24.22
N ARG A 558 19.01 19.09 25.43
CA ARG A 558 18.87 19.82 26.70
C ARG A 558 19.72 19.19 27.82
N PRO A 559 20.24 19.98 28.78
CA PRO A 559 20.99 19.46 29.91
C PRO A 559 20.19 18.41 30.71
N GLY A 560 20.83 17.28 31.04
CA GLY A 560 20.21 16.22 31.84
C GLY A 560 19.22 15.31 31.12
N VAL A 561 19.07 15.44 29.79
CA VAL A 561 18.23 14.57 28.96
C VAL A 561 19.11 13.88 27.91
N GLY A 562 18.98 12.57 27.78
CA GLY A 562 19.77 11.77 26.84
C GLY A 562 18.94 10.73 26.10
N ASP A 563 19.62 9.84 25.38
CA ASP A 563 18.99 8.69 24.76
C ASP A 563 18.43 7.76 25.85
N GLN A 564 17.14 7.43 25.74
CA GLN A 564 16.48 6.50 26.65
C GLN A 564 16.44 5.11 26.02
N ILE A 565 16.99 4.13 26.72
CA ILE A 565 16.97 2.72 26.29
C ILE A 565 16.09 1.94 27.26
N ILE A 566 15.11 1.21 26.73
CA ILE A 566 14.24 0.30 27.49
C ILE A 566 14.41 -1.10 26.92
N THR A 567 14.67 -2.09 27.76
CA THR A 567 14.69 -3.51 27.36
C THR A 567 13.76 -4.32 28.25
N ALA A 568 13.01 -5.25 27.68
CA ALA A 568 12.13 -6.15 28.43
C ALA A 568 11.81 -7.42 27.62
N ASP A 569 11.22 -8.44 28.26
CA ASP A 569 10.74 -9.62 27.56
C ASP A 569 9.57 -9.26 26.62
N SER A 570 8.72 -8.30 27.01
CA SER A 570 7.67 -7.70 26.17
C SER A 570 7.54 -6.20 26.44
N LEU A 571 7.21 -5.44 25.39
CA LEU A 571 6.99 -4.00 25.45
C LEU A 571 5.71 -3.64 24.67
N ALA A 572 4.71 -3.09 25.34
CA ALA A 572 3.51 -2.55 24.72
C ALA A 572 3.58 -1.02 24.66
N ALA A 573 3.37 -0.44 23.48
CA ALA A 573 3.20 1.00 23.29
C ALA A 573 1.75 1.27 22.90
N ALA A 574 1.11 2.23 23.55
CA ALA A 574 -0.19 2.76 23.16
C ALA A 574 -0.01 4.15 22.57
N PHE A 575 -0.86 4.51 21.61
CA PHE A 575 -0.79 5.77 20.88
C PHE A 575 -2.08 6.55 21.05
N ASP A 576 -1.97 7.87 21.07
CA ASP A 576 -3.13 8.76 21.09
C ASP A 576 -3.72 8.93 19.67
N GLN A 577 -5.05 8.97 19.57
CA GLN A 577 -5.75 8.98 18.29
C GLN A 577 -5.57 10.28 17.49
N GLY A 578 -5.45 11.42 18.19
CA GLY A 578 -5.35 12.73 17.57
C GLY A 578 -3.93 13.05 17.12
N SER A 579 -2.98 12.89 18.05
CA SER A 579 -1.56 13.16 17.82
C SER A 579 -0.83 12.06 17.07
N ASN A 580 -1.27 10.80 17.14
CA ASN A 580 -0.52 9.64 16.66
C ASN A 580 0.79 9.34 17.42
N ASP A 581 1.11 10.08 18.50
CA ASP A 581 2.31 9.85 19.33
C ASP A 581 2.03 8.88 20.51
N VAL A 582 3.09 8.43 21.18
CA VAL A 582 3.06 7.46 22.27
C VAL A 582 2.40 8.07 23.53
N SER A 583 1.24 7.54 23.91
CA SER A 583 0.50 7.96 25.10
C SER A 583 0.94 7.20 26.36
N SER A 584 1.28 5.92 26.23
CA SER A 584 1.82 5.10 27.32
C SER A 584 2.75 3.99 26.82
N MET A 585 3.67 3.55 27.68
CA MET A 585 4.53 2.40 27.43
C MET A 585 4.53 1.47 28.64
N THR A 586 4.34 0.17 28.39
CA THR A 586 4.41 -0.87 29.41
C THR A 586 5.49 -1.88 29.05
N ALA A 587 6.52 -2.01 29.89
CA ALA A 587 7.59 -2.99 29.72
C ALA A 587 7.42 -4.10 30.76
N ILE A 588 7.40 -5.36 30.37
CA ILE A 588 7.15 -6.51 31.24
C ILE A 588 8.24 -7.56 31.07
N GLY A 589 8.73 -8.08 32.20
CA GLY A 589 9.75 -9.13 32.23
C GLY A 589 11.15 -8.55 32.07
N LYS A 590 12.00 -8.74 33.09
CA LYS A 590 13.41 -8.25 33.14
C LYS A 590 13.56 -6.79 32.66
N ALA A 591 12.60 -5.94 32.97
CA ALA A 591 12.54 -4.57 32.47
C ALA A 591 13.75 -3.78 32.97
N LYS A 592 14.50 -3.17 32.05
CA LYS A 592 15.63 -2.29 32.34
C LYS A 592 15.51 -0.99 31.55
N PHE A 593 15.84 0.11 32.19
CA PHE A 593 15.83 1.46 31.65
C PHE A 593 17.21 2.08 31.86
N SER A 594 17.72 2.82 30.88
CA SER A 594 18.93 3.64 31.05
C SER A 594 18.82 4.96 30.29
N GLU A 595 19.32 6.04 30.91
CA GLU A 595 19.44 7.38 30.32
C GLU A 595 20.60 8.13 30.98
N LEU A 596 21.63 8.48 30.18
CA LEU A 596 22.91 9.00 30.70
C LEU A 596 23.54 8.01 31.70
N ASP A 597 23.86 8.44 32.92
CA ASP A 597 24.37 7.57 33.99
C ASP A 597 23.26 6.91 34.82
N ARG A 598 21.99 7.32 34.62
CA ARG A 598 20.83 6.80 35.36
C ARG A 598 20.37 5.49 34.77
N THR A 599 20.16 4.50 35.63
CA THR A 599 19.66 3.17 35.24
C THR A 599 18.59 2.70 36.22
N ALA A 600 17.64 1.91 35.75
CA ALA A 600 16.68 1.25 36.62
C ALA A 600 16.35 -0.16 36.13
N SER A 601 15.92 -1.03 37.04
CA SER A 601 15.47 -2.39 36.75
C SER A 601 14.28 -2.79 37.62
N SER A 602 13.31 -3.49 37.03
CA SER A 602 12.18 -4.09 37.76
C SER A 602 11.53 -5.23 36.96
N GLY A 603 10.48 -5.84 37.51
CA GLY A 603 9.64 -6.79 36.77
C GLY A 603 8.74 -6.12 35.73
N ARG A 604 8.35 -4.86 35.97
CA ARG A 604 7.42 -4.10 35.14
C ARG A 604 7.63 -2.59 35.24
N PHE A 605 7.70 -1.93 34.08
CA PHE A 605 7.62 -0.47 33.97
C PHE A 605 6.30 -0.04 33.34
N GLU A 606 5.69 1.01 33.88
CA GLU A 606 4.52 1.66 33.29
C GLU A 606 4.78 3.16 33.20
N TYR A 607 4.83 3.69 31.98
CA TYR A 607 4.97 5.10 31.70
C TYR A 607 3.64 5.67 31.18
N SER A 608 3.22 6.80 31.74
CA SER A 608 2.07 7.59 31.27
C SER A 608 2.53 9.00 30.89
N ALA A 609 2.32 9.39 29.62
CA ALA A 609 2.71 10.71 29.13
C ALA A 609 1.82 11.83 29.72
N SER A 610 0.52 11.59 29.86
CA SER A 610 -0.43 12.56 30.43
C SER A 610 -0.09 12.88 31.89
N GLU A 611 0.23 11.86 32.68
CA GLU A 611 0.63 12.03 34.08
C GLU A 611 2.06 12.55 34.19
N GLY A 612 2.98 12.11 33.32
CA GLY A 612 4.42 12.35 33.48
C GLY A 612 5.02 11.43 34.54
N MET A 613 4.56 10.19 34.60
CA MET A 613 4.85 9.26 35.69
C MET A 613 5.41 7.95 35.14
N LEU A 614 6.56 7.51 35.69
CA LEU A 614 7.12 6.19 35.48
C LEU A 614 6.98 5.36 36.77
N ARG A 615 6.27 4.24 36.69
CA ARG A 615 6.04 3.33 37.81
C ARG A 615 6.81 2.04 37.61
N LEU A 616 7.60 1.66 38.60
CA LEU A 616 8.40 0.44 38.61
C LEU A 616 7.82 -0.53 39.65
N ARG A 617 7.52 -1.76 39.24
CA ARG A 617 6.89 -2.79 40.07
C ARG A 617 7.50 -4.18 39.85
N GLY A 618 7.45 -5.04 40.86
CA GLY A 618 7.90 -6.44 40.79
C GLY A 618 9.42 -6.62 40.70
N ASN A 619 9.91 -7.81 41.06
CA ASN A 619 11.34 -8.18 41.10
C ASN A 619 12.22 -7.16 41.85
N ASP A 620 11.71 -6.61 42.95
CA ASP A 620 12.32 -5.54 43.73
C ASP A 620 12.87 -4.37 42.89
N PRO A 621 12.01 -3.42 42.48
CA PRO A 621 12.42 -2.20 41.80
C PRO A 621 13.69 -1.57 42.37
N THR A 622 14.66 -1.35 41.48
CA THR A 622 15.96 -0.77 41.81
C THR A 622 16.30 0.31 40.81
N ALA A 623 16.70 1.49 41.27
CA ALA A 623 17.21 2.59 40.45
C ALA A 623 18.58 3.02 40.96
N TRP A 624 19.49 3.40 40.07
CA TRP A 624 20.83 3.86 40.43
C TRP A 624 21.39 4.85 39.42
N ASP A 625 22.28 5.71 39.89
CA ASP A 625 23.09 6.64 39.08
C ASP A 625 24.56 6.51 39.49
N SER A 626 25.40 7.48 39.14
CA SER A 626 26.81 7.51 39.55
C SER A 626 27.02 7.76 41.06
N ARG A 627 26.01 8.22 41.80
CA ARG A 627 26.10 8.63 43.22
C ARG A 627 25.46 7.64 44.17
N ALA A 628 24.34 7.05 43.79
CA ALA A 628 23.56 6.23 44.70
C ALA A 628 22.74 5.14 44.00
N ARG A 629 22.32 4.16 44.79
CA ARG A 629 21.38 3.10 44.44
C ARG A 629 20.23 3.07 45.42
N GLY A 630 19.00 3.12 44.94
CA GLY A 630 17.77 2.95 45.71
C GLY A 630 17.02 1.68 45.32
N LYS A 631 16.52 0.94 46.32
CA LYS A 631 15.72 -0.28 46.17
C LYS A 631 14.45 -0.16 47.01
N ALA A 632 13.30 -0.55 46.47
CA ALA A 632 12.01 -0.58 47.18
C ALA A 632 11.04 -1.56 46.53
N LYS A 633 9.89 -1.84 47.16
CA LYS A 633 8.82 -2.66 46.53
C LYS A 633 8.13 -1.92 45.39
N GLU A 634 8.02 -0.60 45.53
CA GLU A 634 7.48 0.30 44.53
C GLU A 634 8.41 1.51 44.39
N ILE A 635 8.72 1.88 43.15
CA ILE A 635 9.37 3.15 42.84
C ILE A 635 8.49 3.89 41.83
N ASP A 636 8.19 5.13 42.15
CA ASP A 636 7.34 6.02 41.41
C ASP A 636 8.17 7.27 41.07
N TRP A 637 8.46 7.49 39.80
CA TRP A 637 9.22 8.64 39.33
C TRP A 637 8.34 9.61 38.54
N ASP A 638 8.17 10.80 39.08
CA ASP A 638 7.61 11.96 38.38
C ASP A 638 8.70 12.56 37.49
N THR A 639 8.58 12.31 36.18
CA THR A 639 9.56 12.73 35.19
C THR A 639 9.49 14.21 34.88
N LYS A 640 8.36 14.88 35.20
CA LYS A 640 8.17 16.32 34.98
C LYS A 640 8.79 17.13 36.11
N ASN A 641 8.52 16.73 37.35
CA ASN A 641 8.99 17.43 38.55
C ASN A 641 10.33 16.90 39.07
N GLN A 642 10.89 15.86 38.44
CA GLN A 642 12.15 15.21 38.83
C GLN A 642 12.13 14.74 40.29
N ARG A 643 11.07 14.01 40.66
CA ARG A 643 10.87 13.52 42.03
C ARG A 643 10.60 12.02 42.06
N SER A 644 11.28 11.29 42.94
CA SER A 644 11.08 9.86 43.14
C SER A 644 10.47 9.55 44.50
N GLU A 645 9.44 8.72 44.50
CA GLU A 645 8.80 8.17 45.69
C GLU A 645 9.09 6.66 45.75
N LEU A 646 9.68 6.21 46.85
CA LEU A 646 10.05 4.83 47.11
C LEU A 646 9.22 4.32 48.29
N ARG A 647 8.53 3.19 48.11
CA ARG A 647 7.59 2.65 49.13
C ARG A 647 7.75 1.17 49.38
N GLY A 648 7.31 0.74 50.57
CA GLY A 648 7.21 -0.67 50.95
C GLY A 648 8.53 -1.29 51.43
N GLY A 649 9.40 -0.49 52.04
CA GLY A 649 10.72 -0.91 52.52
C GLY A 649 11.81 -0.41 51.59
N VAL A 650 12.37 0.75 51.92
CA VAL A 650 13.42 1.42 51.15
C VAL A 650 14.79 1.03 51.67
N SER A 651 15.71 0.75 50.76
CA SER A 651 17.14 0.64 51.00
C SER A 651 17.88 1.51 49.99
N THR A 652 18.59 2.52 50.48
CA THR A 652 19.45 3.40 49.66
C THR A 652 20.90 3.19 50.04
N THR A 653 21.79 3.19 49.06
CA THR A 653 23.24 3.15 49.23
C THR A 653 23.86 4.28 48.44
N TYR A 654 24.50 5.22 49.11
CA TYR A 654 25.46 6.12 48.48
C TYR A 654 26.80 5.37 48.42
N TYR A 655 27.47 5.33 47.26
CA TYR A 655 28.68 4.50 47.12
C TYR A 655 29.87 5.02 47.93
N SER A 656 29.86 6.29 48.31
CA SER A 656 30.79 6.88 49.28
C SER A 656 30.12 7.97 50.12
N GLN A 657 30.71 8.33 51.27
CA GLN A 657 30.22 9.46 52.07
C GLN A 657 30.36 10.78 51.31
N THR A 658 31.39 10.95 50.48
CA THR A 658 31.53 12.15 49.64
C THR A 658 30.39 12.31 48.63
N GLN A 659 29.76 11.22 48.20
CA GLN A 659 28.58 11.28 47.31
C GLN A 659 27.30 11.74 48.00
N THR A 660 27.27 11.80 49.34
CA THR A 660 26.23 12.54 50.09
C THR A 660 26.53 14.05 50.13
N ARG A 661 27.57 14.52 49.42
CA ARG A 661 28.16 15.86 49.54
C ARG A 661 28.59 16.19 50.98
N GLY A 662 28.91 15.16 51.76
CA GLY A 662 29.28 15.33 53.15
C GLY A 662 28.12 15.72 54.05
N ALA A 663 26.86 15.55 53.62
CA ALA A 663 25.66 15.87 54.40
C ALA A 663 25.38 14.88 55.54
N THR A 664 26.19 13.83 55.69
CA THR A 664 26.05 12.84 56.76
C THR A 664 27.21 12.92 57.76
N PRO A 665 26.97 12.71 59.06
CA PRO A 665 27.96 12.88 60.13
C PRO A 665 28.95 11.70 60.24
N PHE A 666 29.23 11.00 59.14
CA PHE A 666 30.12 9.84 59.13
C PHE A 666 31.52 10.22 58.67
N SER A 667 32.55 9.64 59.27
CA SER A 667 33.95 10.05 59.09
C SER A 667 34.69 9.37 57.93
N GLN A 668 34.19 8.26 57.39
CA GLN A 668 34.92 7.50 56.38
C GLN A 668 34.51 7.92 54.97
N SER A 669 35.18 8.93 54.44
CA SER A 669 34.89 9.59 53.14
C SER A 669 34.70 8.61 51.96
N GLY A 670 35.55 7.59 51.86
CA GLY A 670 35.58 6.61 50.77
C GLY A 670 34.66 5.40 50.93
N LYS A 671 33.99 5.24 52.08
CA LYS A 671 33.11 4.08 52.33
C LYS A 671 31.63 4.40 52.07
N PRO A 672 30.82 3.41 51.66
CA PRO A 672 29.41 3.63 51.36
C PRO A 672 28.61 4.03 52.60
N VAL A 673 27.52 4.78 52.35
CA VAL A 673 26.52 5.12 53.37
C VAL A 673 25.22 4.42 53.02
N PHE A 674 24.72 3.62 53.96
CA PHE A 674 23.48 2.87 53.79
C PHE A 674 22.35 3.57 54.55
N ILE A 675 21.17 3.63 53.95
CA ILE A 675 19.98 4.23 54.56
C ILE A 675 18.78 3.32 54.34
N THR A 676 18.04 3.00 55.39
CA THR A 676 16.78 2.26 55.30
C THR A 676 15.63 3.02 55.94
N ALA A 677 14.42 2.82 55.43
CA ALA A 677 13.18 3.39 55.97
C ALA A 677 11.95 2.65 55.40
N ALA A 678 10.75 2.92 55.93
CA ALA A 678 9.52 2.41 55.33
C ALA A 678 9.25 3.03 53.95
N ASN A 679 9.42 4.36 53.84
CA ASN A 679 9.24 5.14 52.61
C ASN A 679 10.35 6.18 52.45
N ALA A 680 10.60 6.61 51.22
CA ALA A 680 11.50 7.72 50.92
C ALA A 680 10.97 8.58 49.78
N SER A 681 11.20 9.89 49.88
CA SER A 681 10.90 10.88 48.85
C SER A 681 12.19 11.60 48.49
N ILE A 682 12.54 11.64 47.21
CA ILE A 682 13.79 12.23 46.71
C ILE A 682 13.43 13.27 45.66
N ASP A 683 13.73 14.53 45.94
CA ASP A 683 13.69 15.61 44.97
C ASP A 683 15.08 15.72 44.31
N HIS A 684 15.17 15.36 43.04
CA HIS A 684 16.43 15.35 42.31
C HIS A 684 16.88 16.75 41.90
N ARG A 685 15.96 17.71 41.81
CA ARG A 685 16.26 19.10 41.42
C ARG A 685 16.87 19.87 42.59
N SER A 686 16.31 19.71 43.79
CA SER A 686 16.85 20.32 45.00
C SER A 686 17.87 19.45 45.73
N GLU A 687 18.08 18.21 45.28
CA GLU A 687 18.92 17.19 45.93
C GLU A 687 18.58 16.97 47.42
N VAL A 688 17.28 16.89 47.72
CA VAL A 688 16.77 16.64 49.07
C VAL A 688 16.14 15.25 49.14
N ALA A 689 16.57 14.44 50.12
CA ALA A 689 16.05 13.10 50.36
C ALA A 689 15.41 13.02 51.75
N VAL A 690 14.15 12.61 51.83
CA VAL A 690 13.37 12.46 53.06
C VAL A 690 13.01 10.99 53.25
N TYR A 691 13.53 10.37 54.31
CA TYR A 691 13.30 8.97 54.68
C TYR A 691 12.36 8.92 55.89
N LYS A 692 11.24 8.21 55.78
CA LYS A 692 10.19 8.17 56.82
C LYS A 692 9.85 6.75 57.26
N GLY A 693 9.58 6.60 58.55
CA GLY A 693 9.18 5.36 59.19
C GLY A 693 10.39 4.50 59.55
N ASN A 694 10.89 4.65 60.78
CA ASN A 694 12.09 3.97 61.29
C ASN A 694 13.33 4.18 60.40
N ALA A 695 13.58 5.42 60.00
CA ALA A 695 14.71 5.77 59.17
C ALA A 695 16.05 5.53 59.90
N ARG A 696 16.98 4.82 59.27
CA ARG A 696 18.32 4.53 59.81
C ARG A 696 19.36 4.73 58.73
N ALA A 697 20.32 5.61 58.97
CA ALA A 697 21.53 5.78 58.17
C ALA A 697 22.73 5.18 58.92
N TRP A 698 23.63 4.48 58.22
CA TRP A 698 24.83 3.92 58.84
C TRP A 698 26.01 3.79 57.87
N GLN A 699 27.22 3.76 58.44
CA GLN A 699 28.48 3.50 57.77
C GLN A 699 29.39 2.74 58.74
N ASP A 700 29.78 1.51 58.37
CA ASP A 700 30.39 0.53 59.28
C ASP A 700 29.60 0.45 60.60
N ASP A 701 30.27 0.73 61.73
CA ASP A 701 29.70 0.68 63.07
C ASP A 701 28.97 1.98 63.48
N ASN A 702 29.14 3.07 62.70
CA ASN A 702 28.48 4.36 62.96
C ASN A 702 27.05 4.35 62.45
N TYR A 703 26.08 4.85 63.22
CA TYR A 703 24.71 5.03 62.74
C TYR A 703 23.99 6.23 63.33
N VAL A 704 22.96 6.69 62.61
CA VAL A 704 21.94 7.63 63.05
C VAL A 704 20.57 7.04 62.70
N ARG A 705 19.66 6.99 63.66
CA ARG A 705 18.29 6.49 63.53
C ARG A 705 17.31 7.56 64.01
N ALA A 706 16.16 7.66 63.36
CA ALA A 706 15.04 8.53 63.74
C ALA A 706 13.72 8.01 63.13
N ASN A 707 12.59 8.62 63.48
CA ASN A 707 11.32 8.39 62.76
C ASN A 707 11.40 8.95 61.34
N THR A 708 12.01 10.13 61.17
CA THR A 708 12.28 10.76 59.88
C THR A 708 13.73 11.23 59.80
N LEU A 709 14.42 10.93 58.69
CA LEU A 709 15.72 11.52 58.34
C LEU A 709 15.55 12.35 57.07
N THR A 710 15.97 13.61 57.09
CA THR A 710 16.04 14.49 55.91
C THR A 710 17.49 14.81 55.62
N ILE A 711 17.94 14.57 54.39
CA ILE A 711 19.29 14.87 53.91
C ILE A 711 19.18 15.94 52.85
N LYS A 712 19.83 17.08 53.09
CA LYS A 712 19.94 18.18 52.14
C LYS A 712 21.36 18.22 51.61
N GLN A 713 21.57 17.68 50.41
CA GLN A 713 22.92 17.41 49.90
C GLN A 713 23.66 18.69 49.51
N VAL A 714 22.97 19.66 48.91
CA VAL A 714 23.57 20.95 48.51
C VAL A 714 24.06 21.70 49.75
N GLU A 715 23.22 21.78 50.78
CA GLU A 715 23.50 22.48 52.04
C GLU A 715 24.45 21.71 52.97
N GLY A 716 24.65 20.40 52.74
CA GLY A 716 25.49 19.58 53.61
C GLY A 716 24.87 19.34 54.99
N GLU A 717 23.55 19.22 55.06
CA GLU A 717 22.80 19.08 56.31
C GLU A 717 22.06 17.74 56.42
N LEU A 718 22.02 17.18 57.63
CA LEU A 718 21.13 16.07 57.99
C LEU A 718 20.27 16.44 59.18
N PHE A 719 18.97 16.19 59.06
CA PHE A 719 17.98 16.38 60.12
C PHE A 719 17.38 15.04 60.49
N GLY A 720 17.37 14.69 61.77
CA GLY A 720 16.64 13.54 62.29
C GLY A 720 15.60 13.98 63.30
N GLU A 721 14.37 13.49 63.17
CA GLU A 721 13.24 13.87 64.03
C GLU A 721 12.50 12.63 64.54
N GLY A 722 12.22 12.64 65.85
CA GLY A 722 11.48 11.62 66.58
C GLY A 722 12.33 10.40 66.93
N ALA A 723 12.38 10.04 68.22
CA ALA A 723 13.09 8.87 68.74
C ALA A 723 14.51 8.72 68.18
N VAL A 724 15.27 9.82 68.19
CA VAL A 724 16.61 9.86 67.61
C VAL A 724 17.56 9.02 68.46
N GLN A 725 18.35 8.19 67.78
CA GLN A 725 19.45 7.43 68.37
C GLN A 725 20.65 7.46 67.43
N SER A 726 21.83 7.78 67.94
CA SER A 726 23.06 7.70 67.17
C SER A 726 24.15 6.99 67.94
N LEU A 727 25.02 6.30 67.22
CA LEU A 727 26.29 5.79 67.73
C LEU A 727 27.38 6.26 66.78
N LEU A 728 28.29 7.08 67.29
CA LEU A 728 29.40 7.65 66.53
C LEU A 728 30.70 7.34 67.27
N TYR A 729 31.67 6.76 66.57
CA TYR A 729 32.98 6.48 67.14
C TYR A 729 33.83 7.73 67.17
N ASP A 730 34.43 7.98 68.32
CA ASP A 730 35.55 8.91 68.45
C ASP A 730 36.75 8.25 67.78
N THR A 731 37.12 8.70 66.58
CA THR A 731 38.42 8.34 66.03
C THR A 731 39.42 9.33 66.63
N LYS A 732 40.39 8.83 67.38
CA LYS A 732 41.70 9.46 67.47
C LYS A 732 42.68 8.38 67.02
N PRO A 733 43.57 8.64 66.07
CA PRO A 733 44.77 7.84 65.94
C PRO A 733 45.66 8.17 67.14
N SER A 734 45.52 7.44 68.24
CA SER A 734 46.54 7.42 69.28
C SER A 734 47.78 6.70 68.72
N ALA A 735 48.97 7.23 69.01
CA ALA A 735 50.25 6.60 68.67
C ALA A 735 50.46 5.23 69.35
N ASP A 736 49.56 4.80 70.24
CA ASP A 736 49.47 3.45 70.81
C ASP A 736 48.22 2.70 70.32
N ALA A 737 48.42 1.69 69.50
CA ALA A 737 47.39 0.87 68.85
C ALA A 737 46.56 -0.05 69.78
N LYS A 738 46.58 0.16 71.11
CA LYS A 738 45.91 -0.71 72.10
C LYS A 738 44.89 -0.01 73.02
N ALA A 739 44.63 1.29 72.86
CA ALA A 739 43.54 1.94 73.60
C ALA A 739 42.17 1.64 72.95
N ALA A 740 41.25 1.08 73.73
CA ALA A 740 39.91 0.72 73.25
C ALA A 740 39.11 1.96 72.81
N LYS A 741 38.71 1.99 71.53
CA LYS A 741 37.77 2.99 70.98
C LYS A 741 36.47 2.94 71.78
N SER A 742 36.05 4.06 72.38
CA SER A 742 34.77 4.15 73.09
C SER A 742 33.74 4.85 72.21
N PRO A 743 32.70 4.15 71.71
CA PRO A 743 31.66 4.78 70.93
C PRO A 743 30.85 5.76 71.79
N VAL A 744 30.40 6.86 71.18
CA VAL A 744 29.50 7.83 71.79
C VAL A 744 28.08 7.50 71.32
N TYR A 745 27.26 7.03 72.24
CA TYR A 745 25.83 6.81 72.02
C TYR A 745 25.05 8.06 72.46
N VAL A 746 24.11 8.52 71.64
CA VAL A 746 23.24 9.66 71.99
C VAL A 746 21.79 9.31 71.66
N ALA A 747 20.88 9.57 72.59
CA ALA A 747 19.44 9.57 72.37
C ALA A 747 18.87 10.98 72.57
N SER A 748 17.88 11.38 71.77
CA SER A 748 17.19 12.68 71.84
C SER A 748 15.88 12.68 71.02
N ASP A 749 15.15 13.80 70.97
CA ASP A 749 14.01 13.94 70.06
C ASP A 749 14.43 14.45 68.67
N ARG A 750 15.54 15.19 68.56
CA ARG A 750 16.01 15.77 67.30
C ARG A 750 17.54 15.82 67.20
N ILE A 751 18.05 15.60 65.99
CA ILE A 751 19.46 15.79 65.62
C ILE A 751 19.56 16.67 64.37
N ILE A 752 20.52 17.58 64.38
CA ILE A 752 20.88 18.42 63.25
C ILE A 752 22.39 18.29 63.05
N TYR A 753 22.80 17.81 61.89
CA TYR A 753 24.18 17.85 61.45
C TYR A 753 24.34 18.96 60.41
N LYS A 754 25.39 19.77 60.57
CA LYS A 754 25.82 20.76 59.57
C LYS A 754 27.28 20.51 59.23
N ARG A 755 27.55 20.20 57.96
CA ARG A 755 28.92 20.13 57.42
C ARG A 755 29.64 21.45 57.63
N ASP A 756 28.97 22.56 57.32
CA ASP A 756 29.50 23.91 57.48
C ASP A 756 29.49 24.26 58.98
N GLY A 757 30.68 24.31 59.59
CA GLY A 757 30.86 24.43 61.04
C GLY A 757 30.96 23.11 61.78
N ARG A 758 30.83 21.96 61.07
CA ARG A 758 31.07 20.59 61.58
C ARG A 758 30.40 20.34 62.92
N LEU A 759 29.12 20.67 62.99
CA LEU A 759 28.33 20.70 64.22
C LEU A 759 27.26 19.62 64.18
N LEU A 760 27.23 18.81 65.24
CA LEU A 760 26.13 17.92 65.60
C LEU A 760 25.36 18.52 66.77
N ARG A 761 24.11 18.90 66.54
CA ARG A 761 23.24 19.47 67.54
C ARG A 761 22.10 18.51 67.87
N TYR A 762 22.02 18.09 69.11
CA TYR A 762 20.93 17.30 69.66
C TYR A 762 20.01 18.21 70.48
N GLU A 763 18.69 18.06 70.30
CA GLU A 763 17.69 18.88 70.99
C GLU A 763 16.62 17.99 71.65
N SER A 764 16.23 18.39 72.85
CA SER A 764 15.22 17.77 73.72
C SER A 764 15.58 16.35 74.18
N ASN A 765 15.48 16.12 75.51
CA ASN A 765 15.69 14.82 76.14
C ASN A 765 17.03 14.15 75.78
N VAL A 766 18.13 14.92 75.75
CA VAL A 766 19.45 14.40 75.38
C VAL A 766 19.98 13.45 76.47
N ASP A 767 20.33 12.22 76.10
CA ASP A 767 21.00 11.19 76.93
C ASP A 767 22.21 10.66 76.16
N ILE A 768 23.41 11.12 76.53
CA ILE A 768 24.70 10.71 75.97
C ILE A 768 25.30 9.62 76.85
N ARG A 769 25.82 8.55 76.25
CA ARG A 769 26.56 7.47 76.92
C ARG A 769 27.89 7.23 76.23
N GLN A 770 28.97 7.24 77.01
CA GLN A 770 30.33 7.01 76.51
C GLN A 770 31.09 6.18 77.55
N GLY A 771 31.44 4.94 77.20
CA GLY A 771 32.03 4.02 78.17
C GLY A 771 31.11 3.78 79.38
N SER A 772 31.58 4.11 80.58
CA SER A 772 30.80 4.04 81.83
C SER A 772 29.97 5.29 82.12
N ASP A 773 30.10 6.33 81.31
CA ASP A 773 29.61 7.66 81.62
C ASP A 773 28.23 7.88 81.01
N ARG A 774 27.35 8.58 81.73
CA ARG A 774 26.03 8.97 81.27
C ARG A 774 25.80 10.46 81.51
N ILE A 775 25.49 11.20 80.45
CA ILE A 775 25.32 12.65 80.48
C ILE A 775 23.93 12.99 79.96
N THR A 776 23.13 13.74 80.72
CA THR A 776 21.80 14.17 80.30
C THR A 776 21.69 15.69 80.24
N GLY A 777 20.88 16.23 79.32
CA GLY A 777 20.60 17.67 79.20
C GLY A 777 19.47 17.96 78.21
N ALA A 778 19.13 19.24 78.02
CA ALA A 778 18.12 19.65 77.04
C ALA A 778 18.71 19.78 75.63
N ILE A 779 19.95 20.25 75.50
CA ILE A 779 20.65 20.47 74.23
C ILE A 779 22.09 19.98 74.35
N ALA A 780 22.63 19.39 73.29
CA ALA A 780 24.06 19.12 73.15
C ALA A 780 24.57 19.54 71.77
N ASN A 781 25.57 20.42 71.74
CA ASN A 781 26.30 20.83 70.54
C ASN A 781 27.68 20.15 70.53
N ILE A 782 27.87 19.15 69.67
CA ILE A 782 29.12 18.40 69.47
C ILE A 782 29.83 18.97 68.24
N PHE A 783 31.02 19.54 68.44
CA PHE A 783 31.86 20.12 67.40
C PHE A 783 32.88 19.08 66.94
N LEU A 784 33.00 18.93 65.62
CA LEU A 784 33.86 17.96 64.98
C LEU A 784 35.04 18.62 64.24
N ASP A 785 36.14 17.89 64.08
CA ASP A 785 37.31 18.31 63.31
C ASP A 785 37.21 17.94 61.82
N GLU A 786 38.32 18.13 61.08
CA GLU A 786 38.39 17.85 59.65
C GLU A 786 38.06 16.41 59.23
N SER A 787 38.26 15.47 60.15
CA SER A 787 38.04 14.04 60.00
C SER A 787 36.70 13.59 60.60
N ASN A 788 35.84 14.53 61.02
CA ASN A 788 34.58 14.30 61.75
C ASN A 788 34.79 13.66 63.13
N GLU A 789 35.90 13.97 63.80
CA GLU A 789 36.26 13.53 65.16
C GLU A 789 35.83 14.56 66.20
N ILE A 790 35.46 14.13 67.41
CA ILE A 790 34.92 15.04 68.43
C ILE A 790 36.04 15.91 69.03
N THR A 791 35.87 17.23 68.97
CA THR A 791 36.82 18.19 69.57
C THR A 791 36.28 18.84 70.83
N ARG A 792 34.98 19.15 70.84
CA ARG A 792 34.29 19.84 71.93
C ARG A 792 32.82 19.44 71.99
N THR A 793 32.27 19.29 73.19
CA THR A 793 30.81 19.12 73.38
C THR A 793 30.30 20.16 74.38
N ASP A 794 29.36 21.01 73.96
CA ASP A 794 28.68 21.98 74.81
C ASP A 794 27.27 21.46 75.14
N LEU A 795 26.98 21.24 76.42
CA LEU A 795 25.70 20.77 76.94
C LEU A 795 24.98 21.89 77.69
N GLU A 796 23.67 22.00 77.50
CA GLU A 796 22.81 23.05 78.07
C GLU A 796 21.50 22.47 78.63
N GLY A 797 20.97 23.13 79.65
CA GLY A 797 19.64 22.87 80.21
C GLY A 797 19.62 21.68 81.17
N SER A 798 19.87 21.95 82.45
CA SER A 798 19.87 20.98 83.55
C SER A 798 20.78 19.77 83.28
N VAL A 799 22.07 20.04 83.11
CA VAL A 799 23.08 19.03 82.79
C VAL A 799 23.37 18.15 84.01
N ILE A 800 23.36 16.83 83.80
CA ILE A 800 23.78 15.83 84.80
C ILE A 800 24.79 14.89 84.16
N ILE A 801 25.99 14.80 84.73
CA ILE A 801 27.05 13.86 84.32
C ILE A 801 27.20 12.81 85.42
N ASN A 802 26.95 11.55 85.12
CA ASN A 802 27.16 10.42 86.03
C ASN A 802 28.31 9.55 85.51
N GLN A 803 29.30 9.32 86.36
CA GLN A 803 30.42 8.38 86.17
C GLN A 803 30.48 7.41 87.36
N PRO A 804 31.19 6.28 87.26
CA PRO A 804 31.41 5.39 88.40
C PRO A 804 32.00 6.14 89.61
N GLY A 805 31.19 6.32 90.66
CA GLY A 805 31.61 7.00 91.89
C GLY A 805 31.64 8.53 91.83
N ARG A 806 31.27 9.19 90.71
CA ARG A 806 31.20 10.65 90.60
C ARG A 806 29.89 11.09 89.92
N LYS A 807 29.27 12.15 90.44
CA LYS A 807 28.09 12.79 89.83
C LYS A 807 28.31 14.30 89.78
N ALA A 808 28.14 14.90 88.61
CA ALA A 808 28.18 16.35 88.45
C ALA A 808 26.86 16.91 87.92
N THR A 809 26.48 18.10 88.38
CA THR A 809 25.25 18.79 87.99
C THR A 809 25.51 20.28 87.73
N GLY A 810 24.88 20.86 86.71
CA GLY A 810 24.97 22.30 86.39
C GLY A 810 23.96 22.73 85.33
N ASP A 811 23.94 24.02 85.01
CA ASP A 811 23.10 24.57 83.93
C ASP A 811 23.75 24.39 82.54
N PHE A 812 25.08 24.32 82.51
CA PHE A 812 25.91 24.15 81.32
C PHE A 812 27.12 23.25 81.62
N ALA A 813 27.55 22.44 80.65
CA ALA A 813 28.83 21.74 80.73
C ALA A 813 29.54 21.71 79.38
N GLN A 814 30.82 22.04 79.36
CA GLN A 814 31.67 21.96 78.18
C GLN A 814 32.71 20.85 78.33
N TYR A 815 32.67 19.85 77.46
CA TYR A 815 33.71 18.84 77.30
C TYR A 815 34.76 19.32 76.30
N ILE A 816 36.03 19.21 76.64
CA ILE A 816 37.15 19.52 75.74
C ILE A 816 37.93 18.22 75.51
N ALA A 817 37.83 17.65 74.31
CA ALA A 817 38.36 16.31 74.01
C ALA A 817 39.90 16.25 74.01
N ALA A 818 40.58 17.37 73.74
CA ALA A 818 42.04 17.45 73.78
C ALA A 818 42.60 17.29 75.21
N ASP A 819 41.91 17.88 76.18
CA ASP A 819 42.33 17.91 77.60
C ASP A 819 41.62 16.84 78.45
N ASP A 820 40.64 16.15 77.87
CA ASP A 820 39.78 15.17 78.53
C ASP A 820 39.18 15.68 79.85
N LYS A 821 38.58 16.88 79.80
CA LYS A 821 37.98 17.58 80.96
C LYS A 821 36.60 18.15 80.65
N PHE A 822 35.76 18.21 81.68
CA PHE A 822 34.48 18.93 81.69
C PHE A 822 34.62 20.24 82.48
N VAL A 823 34.18 21.36 81.91
CA VAL A 823 33.99 22.64 82.59
C VAL A 823 32.50 22.83 82.82
N ILE A 824 32.06 22.75 84.07
CA ILE A 824 30.65 22.73 84.45
C ILE A 824 30.31 24.06 85.12
N ARG A 825 29.25 24.69 84.65
CA ARG A 825 28.76 25.99 85.14
C ARG A 825 27.32 25.87 85.59
N GLY A 826 26.95 26.62 86.62
CA GLY A 826 25.58 26.69 87.10
C GLY A 826 25.47 27.40 88.43
N ASN A 827 24.22 27.56 88.89
CA ASN A 827 23.91 28.27 90.13
C ASN A 827 23.26 27.33 91.18
N PRO A 828 24.01 26.44 91.86
CA PRO A 828 25.45 26.18 91.75
C PRO A 828 25.77 24.97 90.84
N ALA A 829 26.93 24.98 90.19
CA ALA A 829 27.56 23.76 89.68
C ALA A 829 28.04 22.91 90.86
N ARG A 830 27.82 21.59 90.82
CA ARG A 830 28.16 20.65 91.90
C ARG A 830 28.79 19.39 91.34
N ILE A 831 29.81 18.87 92.02
CA ILE A 831 30.39 17.55 91.79
C ILE A 831 30.41 16.79 93.11
N ASP A 832 29.76 15.64 93.16
CA ASP A 832 29.78 14.67 94.25
C ASP A 832 30.68 13.49 93.89
N ASP A 833 31.79 13.32 94.60
CA ASP A 833 32.69 12.16 94.52
C ASP A 833 32.50 11.26 95.75
N ALA A 834 32.25 9.97 95.51
CA ALA A 834 31.97 9.00 96.56
C ALA A 834 33.11 8.83 97.56
N LYS A 835 34.37 9.04 97.13
CA LYS A 835 35.60 8.92 97.92
C LYS A 835 36.11 10.27 98.43
N ALA A 836 36.10 11.31 97.60
CA ALA A 836 36.69 12.62 97.91
C ALA A 836 35.71 13.64 98.54
N GLY A 837 34.39 13.41 98.44
CA GLY A 837 33.36 14.30 98.96
C GLY A 837 32.74 15.19 97.87
N ALA A 838 32.15 16.35 98.22
CA ALA A 838 31.38 17.19 97.30
C ALA A 838 32.01 18.58 97.10
N THR A 839 32.11 19.07 95.87
CA THR A 839 32.58 20.42 95.52
C THR A 839 31.47 21.20 94.80
N GLN A 840 31.20 22.44 95.21
CA GLN A 840 30.18 23.31 94.63
C GLN A 840 30.73 24.73 94.38
N GLY A 841 30.37 25.34 93.26
CA GLY A 841 30.74 26.72 92.91
C GLY A 841 30.00 27.21 91.67
N THR A 842 30.32 28.42 91.19
CA THR A 842 29.78 28.96 89.93
C THR A 842 30.35 28.25 88.70
N GLU A 843 31.59 27.76 88.81
CA GLU A 843 32.25 26.93 87.81
C GLU A 843 33.09 25.84 88.51
N VAL A 844 32.98 24.61 88.05
CA VAL A 844 33.79 23.48 88.52
C VAL A 844 34.30 22.70 87.31
N THR A 845 35.61 22.47 87.26
CA THR A 845 36.25 21.66 86.23
C THR A 845 36.52 20.25 86.75
N MET A 846 36.11 19.24 86.00
CA MET A 846 36.31 17.82 86.28
C MET A 846 37.21 17.21 85.21
N PHE A 847 38.36 16.65 85.59
CA PHE A 847 39.17 15.86 84.67
C PHE A 847 38.61 14.42 84.62
N VAL A 848 38.44 13.90 83.41
CA VAL A 848 37.76 12.62 83.18
C VAL A 848 38.63 11.46 83.67
N LYS A 849 39.92 11.43 83.28
CA LYS A 849 40.87 10.37 83.67
C LYS A 849 41.65 10.66 84.94
N ASP A 850 42.03 11.91 85.15
CA ASP A 850 42.72 12.33 86.37
C ASP A 850 41.65 12.55 87.43
N ASN A 851 41.72 11.87 88.58
CA ASN A 851 40.73 12.02 89.65
C ASN A 851 40.85 13.39 90.36
N ARG A 852 40.71 14.47 89.58
CA ARG A 852 41.04 15.86 89.89
C ARG A 852 39.84 16.73 89.56
N VAL A 853 39.44 17.52 90.55
CA VAL A 853 38.40 18.54 90.44
C VAL A 853 39.03 19.89 90.79
N ILE A 854 38.80 20.89 89.95
CA ILE A 854 39.20 22.28 90.20
C ILE A 854 37.94 23.11 90.32
N GLY A 855 37.63 23.59 91.53
CA GLY A 855 36.55 24.53 91.76
C GLY A 855 37.05 25.96 91.64
N VAL A 856 36.29 26.81 90.96
CA VAL A 856 36.57 28.26 90.88
C VAL A 856 35.59 28.99 91.79
N GLY A 857 36.11 29.63 92.83
CA GLY A 857 35.31 30.40 93.79
C GLY A 857 34.70 31.65 93.16
N GLY A 858 35.51 32.50 92.52
CA GLY A 858 35.06 33.69 91.79
C GLY A 858 35.52 33.67 90.33
N SER A 859 34.68 34.14 89.42
CA SER A 859 34.94 34.21 87.98
C SER A 859 34.90 35.65 87.47
N GLN A 860 35.36 35.92 86.24
CA GLN A 860 35.20 37.24 85.60
C GLN A 860 33.73 37.66 85.46
N ARG A 861 32.76 36.72 85.49
CA ARG A 861 31.31 37.00 85.42
C ARG A 861 30.62 37.08 86.78
N ASP A 862 31.18 36.46 87.82
CA ASP A 862 30.72 36.56 89.21
C ASP A 862 31.93 36.61 90.16
N PRO A 863 32.42 37.83 90.49
CA PRO A 863 33.57 38.01 91.38
C PRO A 863 33.27 37.65 92.84
N SER A 864 31.99 37.56 93.22
CA SER A 864 31.53 37.33 94.59
C SER A 864 31.28 35.85 94.92
N GLY A 865 31.45 34.98 93.92
CA GLY A 865 31.20 33.56 94.06
C GLY A 865 31.96 32.93 95.23
N ARG A 866 31.33 31.95 95.87
CA ARG A 866 31.90 31.19 96.98
C ARG A 866 32.04 29.74 96.56
N LEU A 867 33.23 29.18 96.80
CA LEU A 867 33.47 27.75 96.66
C LEU A 867 33.07 27.04 97.96
N ARG A 868 32.30 25.96 97.86
CA ARG A 868 31.99 25.07 98.98
C ARG A 868 32.50 23.67 98.67
N SER A 869 33.50 23.22 99.43
CA SER A 869 34.02 21.85 99.35
C SER A 869 33.78 21.13 100.67
N VAL A 870 33.23 19.91 100.60
CA VAL A 870 32.97 19.01 101.73
C VAL A 870 33.80 17.76 101.49
N TYR A 871 34.78 17.49 102.34
CA TYR A 871 35.65 16.32 102.21
C TYR A 871 35.17 15.18 103.11
N LYS A 872 35.27 13.93 102.65
CA LYS A 872 35.07 12.76 103.51
C LYS A 872 36.39 12.38 104.19
N VAL A 873 36.41 12.40 105.52
CA VAL A 873 37.55 11.95 106.31
C VAL A 873 37.50 10.42 106.43
N LYS A 874 38.55 9.71 106.02
CA LYS A 874 38.68 8.26 106.28
C LYS A 874 39.06 8.05 107.74
N THR A 875 38.20 7.47 108.55
CA THR A 875 38.60 6.76 109.77
C THR A 875 39.11 5.37 109.36
N ASN A 876 40.36 5.06 109.72
CA ASN A 876 41.07 3.84 109.34
C ASN A 876 40.34 2.56 109.77
#